data_AF-A0A7K4IF65-F1
#
_entry.id   AF-A0A7K4IF65-F1
#
_cell.length_a   1.000
_cell.length_b   1.000
_cell.length_c   1.000
_cell.angle_alpha   90.00
_cell.angle_beta   90.00
_cell.angle_gamma   90.00
#
_symmetry.space_group_name_H-M   'P 1'
#
loop_
_entity.id
_entity.type
_entity.pdbx_description
1 polymer ?
#
loop_
_entity_poly.entity_id
_entity_poly.type
_entity_poly.pdbx_seq_one_letter_code
_entity_poly.pdbx_strand_id
1 'polypeptide(L)'
;MPREKQEVVTEMTEFSCRMCGASVTFSLDDPNSYEQKSESGNPLIGHLFTVRVAHETPSNAVHVNVVVVDERGEYRAHKDCYEEKSGPSAAARRSDTVLAQLPMEIRSYLSLASQEDLKVMNAVEQQSTATPVDTLAALDQLRRANPNSRLLEFLWAKWAFITGRMDLLSSFHVSRESWVYPLILRVRARSSDRSVLEDAKTLDMSKEDELIQFEVIMAKAEVFTRLAAFELLEDMYQSSVNRYKSHPSIAAKTALLVAQSYYGFGLLRQGKMTASRDMIEPAFTFAQIVGNREMLTLIGNMYSSVLRKLGDLRQALLVLEVGLDAAKSLQEERAKVIFAINMAIILTVQGKFEEALALQQEAYANPVTQSEFYLKVTLQNNISESLLELRRYEDARRMAQEALAQEGVATDLRVSLLTILKAVAGNTQSRTLLKWLRQNVPGGQFMATPQGKLFIQDLDAIQLELDRNWEALALNLENQLKITTEHKMSENAKDLELRAAEAYFSLYTNTRRPEHLSAVYRHLDLVRTLALEADYYPEMCRLSIMKGMIALHSGVRDRAKAHFEEALRLAEEYNFEALQEQAREQLETLRSQAGPRESESTIRSMFRRFASRRSQERTVVPPATVLAMWLSDSRHSFEHLFTDPSIASDTHGAYIQGVADTWRMMRAEDETESFTGKTGSVVVERSEGFLAIALCNRPGYLVQKSLQALLSKLEAFSLKSVPEETSAHALSLVLSEFPSLKERTRT
;
A
#
# COMPACT_ATOMS: atom_id res chain seq x y z
N MET A 1 -28.70 -38.89 -38.78
CA MET A 1 -28.44 -39.19 -37.35
C MET A 1 -28.99 -38.05 -36.52
N PRO A 2 -29.79 -38.32 -35.48
CA PRO A 2 -30.36 -37.27 -34.65
C PRO A 2 -29.24 -36.60 -33.85
N ARG A 3 -29.30 -35.27 -33.70
CA ARG A 3 -28.50 -34.54 -32.72
C ARG A 3 -28.89 -35.07 -31.34
N GLU A 4 -27.94 -35.69 -30.66
CA GLU A 4 -28.04 -35.98 -29.23
C GLU A 4 -28.43 -34.68 -28.51
N LYS A 5 -29.52 -34.75 -27.75
CA LYS A 5 -29.81 -33.75 -26.73
C LYS A 5 -28.64 -33.81 -25.76
N GLN A 6 -27.83 -32.76 -25.69
CA GLN A 6 -26.99 -32.54 -24.53
C GLN A 6 -27.91 -32.55 -23.31
N GLU A 7 -27.76 -33.55 -22.46
CA GLU A 7 -28.28 -33.52 -21.10
C GLU A 7 -27.70 -32.26 -20.45
N VAL A 8 -28.58 -31.31 -20.12
CA VAL A 8 -28.23 -30.22 -19.22
C VAL A 8 -27.95 -30.88 -17.88
N VAL A 9 -26.68 -31.10 -17.56
CA VAL A 9 -26.28 -31.47 -16.21
C VAL A 9 -26.61 -30.27 -15.34
N THR A 10 -27.76 -30.29 -14.67
CA THR A 10 -28.10 -29.33 -13.61
C THR A 10 -27.06 -29.50 -12.51
N GLU A 11 -26.09 -28.59 -12.44
CA GLU A 11 -25.15 -28.52 -11.32
C GLU A 11 -25.98 -28.24 -10.05
N MET A 12 -25.97 -29.23 -9.15
CA MET A 12 -26.63 -29.15 -7.85
C MET A 12 -25.62 -28.58 -6.86
N THR A 13 -25.95 -27.45 -6.25
CA THR A 13 -25.24 -26.92 -5.09
C THR A 13 -25.61 -27.75 -3.87
N GLU A 14 -24.61 -28.25 -3.14
CA GLU A 14 -24.78 -28.95 -1.86
C GLU A 14 -24.18 -28.13 -0.70
N PHE A 15 -24.90 -28.03 0.42
CA PHE A 15 -24.37 -27.44 1.66
C PHE A 15 -24.99 -28.09 2.91
N SER A 16 -24.32 -27.97 4.06
CA SER A 16 -24.85 -28.43 5.35
C SER A 16 -25.65 -27.32 6.04
N CYS A 17 -26.89 -27.63 6.44
CA CYS A 17 -27.73 -26.72 7.20
C CYS A 17 -27.05 -26.34 8.53
N ARG A 18 -27.01 -25.03 8.82
CA ARG A 18 -26.37 -24.50 10.03
C ARG A 18 -27.12 -24.79 11.33
N MET A 19 -28.39 -25.16 11.26
CA MET A 19 -29.22 -25.44 12.43
C MET A 19 -29.21 -26.91 12.84
N CYS A 20 -29.30 -27.85 11.88
CA CYS A 20 -29.39 -29.29 12.15
C CYS A 20 -28.25 -30.13 11.57
N GLY A 21 -27.38 -29.55 10.74
CA GLY A 21 -26.29 -30.26 10.07
C GLY A 21 -26.69 -31.10 8.87
N ALA A 22 -27.99 -31.20 8.54
CA ALA A 22 -28.47 -31.98 7.39
C ALA A 22 -27.91 -31.44 6.07
N SER A 23 -27.63 -32.33 5.11
CA SER A 23 -27.24 -31.91 3.77
C SER A 23 -28.47 -31.41 2.99
N VAL A 24 -28.36 -30.22 2.43
CA VAL A 24 -29.38 -29.52 1.66
C VAL A 24 -28.83 -29.26 0.26
N THR A 25 -29.63 -29.58 -0.77
CA THR A 25 -29.25 -29.39 -2.18
C THR A 25 -30.25 -28.53 -2.92
N PHE A 26 -29.77 -27.70 -3.85
CA PHE A 26 -30.60 -26.91 -4.77
C PHE A 26 -29.85 -26.67 -6.10
N SER A 27 -30.53 -26.17 -7.13
CA SER A 27 -29.90 -25.77 -8.40
C SER A 27 -30.25 -24.33 -8.76
N LEU A 28 -29.27 -23.56 -9.23
CA LEU A 28 -29.49 -22.18 -9.67
C LEU A 28 -30.45 -22.06 -10.87
N ASP A 29 -30.51 -23.11 -11.69
CA ASP A 29 -31.28 -23.21 -12.93
C ASP A 29 -32.69 -23.77 -12.73
N ASP A 30 -32.99 -24.32 -11.54
CA ASP A 30 -34.33 -24.80 -11.17
C ASP A 30 -34.98 -23.87 -10.12
N PRO A 31 -35.88 -22.95 -10.53
CA PRO A 31 -36.59 -22.06 -9.62
C PRO A 31 -37.45 -22.74 -8.56
N ASN A 32 -37.75 -24.05 -8.70
CA ASN A 32 -38.51 -24.79 -7.69
C ASN A 32 -37.62 -25.34 -6.57
N SER A 33 -36.30 -25.33 -6.75
CA SER A 33 -35.34 -25.87 -5.79
C SER A 33 -34.93 -24.85 -4.70
N TYR A 34 -35.39 -23.60 -4.81
CA TYR A 34 -35.14 -22.52 -3.86
C TYR A 34 -36.34 -21.57 -3.75
N GLU A 35 -36.45 -20.84 -2.65
CA GLU A 35 -37.58 -19.94 -2.40
C GLU A 35 -37.36 -18.53 -2.99
N GLN A 36 -36.13 -18.06 -2.98
CA GLN A 36 -35.76 -16.75 -3.51
C GLN A 36 -34.33 -16.75 -4.00
N LYS A 37 -34.07 -16.06 -5.12
CA LYS A 37 -32.74 -15.80 -5.66
C LYS A 37 -32.57 -14.30 -5.90
N SER A 38 -31.42 -13.76 -5.52
CA SER A 38 -30.99 -12.41 -5.85
C SER A 38 -29.56 -12.43 -6.34
N GLU A 39 -29.25 -11.56 -7.30
CA GLU A 39 -27.93 -11.46 -7.89
C GLU A 39 -27.17 -10.27 -7.28
N SER A 40 -25.87 -10.49 -7.09
CA SER A 40 -24.90 -9.51 -6.60
C SER A 40 -23.56 -9.79 -7.28
N GLY A 41 -22.57 -8.92 -7.11
CA GLY A 41 -21.26 -9.12 -7.70
C GLY A 41 -20.52 -7.82 -7.94
N ASN A 42 -19.24 -7.91 -8.27
CA ASN A 42 -18.41 -6.78 -8.64
C ASN A 42 -17.18 -7.23 -9.47
N PRO A 43 -16.38 -6.29 -10.02
CA PRO A 43 -15.24 -6.64 -10.88
C PRO A 43 -14.15 -7.50 -10.24
N LEU A 44 -14.09 -7.61 -8.90
CA LEU A 44 -13.08 -8.38 -8.18
C LEU A 44 -13.49 -9.83 -7.93
N ILE A 45 -14.79 -10.11 -7.78
CA ILE A 45 -15.30 -11.45 -7.40
C ILE A 45 -16.24 -12.08 -8.42
N GLY A 46 -16.60 -11.37 -9.50
CA GLY A 46 -17.55 -11.85 -10.50
C GLY A 46 -19.00 -11.86 -9.98
N HIS A 47 -19.85 -12.67 -10.62
CA HIS A 47 -21.27 -12.80 -10.27
C HIS A 47 -21.47 -13.76 -9.08
N LEU A 48 -22.25 -13.31 -8.11
CA LEU A 48 -22.66 -14.08 -6.92
C LEU A 48 -24.18 -14.08 -6.79
N PHE A 49 -24.74 -15.24 -6.43
CA PHE A 49 -26.16 -15.43 -6.19
C PHE A 49 -26.40 -15.65 -4.70
N THR A 50 -27.23 -14.81 -4.09
CA THR A 50 -27.79 -15.07 -2.75
C THR A 50 -29.10 -15.83 -2.92
N VAL A 51 -29.16 -17.04 -2.37
CA VAL A 51 -30.27 -17.98 -2.54
C VAL A 51 -30.85 -18.37 -1.18
N ARG A 52 -32.17 -18.24 -1.02
CA ARG A 52 -32.92 -18.69 0.15
C ARG A 52 -33.44 -20.10 -0.11
N VAL A 53 -33.05 -21.05 0.74
CA VAL A 53 -33.40 -22.47 0.62
C VAL A 53 -33.95 -22.96 1.96
N ALA A 54 -35.16 -23.51 1.94
CA ALA A 54 -35.82 -24.08 3.11
C ALA A 54 -35.86 -25.61 3.03
N HIS A 55 -35.79 -26.28 4.18
CA HIS A 55 -36.09 -27.70 4.29
C HIS A 55 -36.82 -28.01 5.60
N GLU A 56 -37.67 -29.02 5.58
CA GLU A 56 -38.41 -29.49 6.75
C GLU A 56 -37.55 -30.42 7.60
N THR A 57 -37.67 -30.27 8.92
CA THR A 57 -37.02 -31.15 9.90
C THR A 57 -37.97 -32.24 10.40
N PRO A 58 -37.44 -33.35 10.95
CA PRO A 58 -38.24 -34.38 11.61
C PRO A 58 -39.14 -33.87 12.75
N SER A 59 -38.85 -32.68 13.31
CA SER A 59 -39.62 -32.01 14.36
C SER A 59 -40.72 -31.08 13.84
N ASN A 60 -41.07 -31.13 12.55
CA ASN A 60 -42.07 -30.27 11.89
C ASN A 60 -41.74 -28.77 11.89
N ALA A 61 -40.47 -28.42 12.11
CA ALA A 61 -39.93 -27.06 12.00
C ALA A 61 -39.31 -26.86 10.61
N VAL A 62 -39.49 -25.69 10.02
CA VAL A 62 -38.90 -25.35 8.72
C VAL A 62 -37.59 -24.60 8.95
N HIS A 63 -36.48 -25.18 8.53
CA HIS A 63 -35.18 -24.52 8.60
C HIS A 63 -34.91 -23.77 7.30
N VAL A 64 -34.77 -22.45 7.40
CA VAL A 64 -34.42 -21.58 6.30
C VAL A 64 -32.93 -21.28 6.35
N ASN A 65 -32.24 -21.44 5.22
CA ASN A 65 -30.83 -21.09 5.05
C ASN A 65 -30.72 -20.10 3.89
N VAL A 66 -30.05 -18.98 4.10
CA VAL A 66 -29.71 -18.04 3.04
C VAL A 66 -28.23 -18.24 2.72
N VAL A 67 -27.93 -18.73 1.53
CA VAL A 67 -26.57 -19.08 1.09
C VAL A 67 -26.13 -18.20 -0.06
N VAL A 68 -24.83 -18.05 -0.22
CA VAL A 68 -24.19 -17.34 -1.33
C VAL A 68 -23.43 -18.37 -2.14
N VAL A 69 -23.69 -18.39 -3.45
CA VAL A 69 -23.01 -19.22 -4.44
C VAL A 69 -22.47 -18.35 -5.57
N ASP A 70 -21.53 -18.86 -6.34
CA ASP A 70 -21.05 -18.17 -7.55
C ASP A 70 -21.83 -18.55 -8.82
N GLU A 71 -21.38 -18.04 -9.96
CA GLU A 71 -21.93 -18.35 -11.29
C GLU A 71 -21.89 -19.83 -11.70
N ARG A 72 -21.12 -20.66 -11.00
CA ARG A 72 -21.02 -22.12 -11.21
C ARG A 72 -21.83 -22.91 -10.17
N GLY A 73 -22.59 -22.22 -9.33
CA GLY A 73 -23.31 -22.87 -8.23
C GLY A 73 -22.39 -23.39 -7.12
N GLU A 74 -21.11 -22.99 -7.05
CA GLU A 74 -20.24 -23.38 -5.94
C GLU A 74 -20.64 -22.64 -4.67
N TYR A 75 -20.87 -23.37 -3.57
CA TYR A 75 -21.14 -22.79 -2.26
C TYR A 75 -19.97 -21.93 -1.76
N ARG A 76 -20.25 -20.64 -1.47
CA ARG A 76 -19.27 -19.67 -0.97
C ARG A 76 -19.47 -19.34 0.50
N ALA A 77 -20.71 -19.11 0.94
CA ALA A 77 -21.01 -18.76 2.33
C ALA A 77 -22.46 -19.02 2.72
N HIS A 78 -22.73 -19.11 4.03
CA HIS A 78 -24.06 -18.81 4.59
C HIS A 78 -24.09 -17.33 4.93
N LYS A 79 -25.22 -16.70 4.66
CA LYS A 79 -25.54 -15.31 4.97
C LYS A 79 -26.49 -15.21 6.17
N ASP A 80 -27.43 -16.13 6.27
CA ASP A 80 -28.41 -16.20 7.36
C ASP A 80 -28.92 -17.64 7.57
N CYS A 81 -29.45 -17.93 8.76
CA CYS A 81 -30.20 -19.16 9.04
C CYS A 81 -31.15 -19.00 10.23
N TYR A 82 -32.39 -19.43 10.09
CA TYR A 82 -33.40 -19.34 11.14
C TYR A 82 -34.52 -20.38 10.96
N GLU A 83 -35.28 -20.62 12.03
CA GLU A 83 -36.41 -21.56 12.05
C GLU A 83 -37.74 -20.82 11.85
N GLU A 84 -38.52 -21.23 10.85
CA GLU A 84 -39.91 -20.79 10.66
C GLU A 84 -40.86 -21.82 11.28
N LYS A 85 -41.75 -21.37 12.19
CA LYS A 85 -42.75 -22.23 12.83
C LYS A 85 -44.01 -22.36 11.97
N SER A 86 -44.36 -23.60 11.66
CA SER A 86 -45.57 -23.99 10.94
C SER A 86 -46.84 -23.85 11.82
N GLY A 87 -47.48 -22.67 11.88
CA GLY A 87 -48.80 -22.48 12.53
C GLY A 87 -49.38 -21.05 12.44
N PRO A 88 -50.71 -20.83 12.27
CA PRO A 88 -51.26 -19.57 11.80
C PRO A 88 -51.55 -18.58 12.93
N SER A 89 -50.76 -17.50 12.98
CA SER A 89 -51.21 -16.21 13.50
C SER A 89 -50.76 -15.15 12.51
N ALA A 90 -51.71 -14.38 11.96
CA ALA A 90 -51.41 -13.25 11.10
C ALA A 90 -50.52 -12.19 11.80
N ALA A 91 -50.44 -12.21 13.13
CA ALA A 91 -49.53 -11.36 13.91
C ALA A 91 -48.09 -11.90 13.94
N ALA A 92 -47.89 -13.23 13.93
CA ALA A 92 -46.56 -13.85 13.83
C ALA A 92 -45.98 -13.74 12.40
N ARG A 93 -46.84 -13.83 11.36
CA ARG A 93 -46.40 -13.55 9.98
C ARG A 93 -46.00 -12.09 9.76
N ARG A 94 -46.57 -11.15 10.51
CA ARG A 94 -46.21 -9.71 10.47
C ARG A 94 -44.88 -9.42 11.14
N SER A 95 -44.54 -10.09 12.25
CA SER A 95 -43.23 -9.89 12.90
C SER A 95 -42.06 -10.30 11.99
N ASP A 96 -42.18 -11.41 11.25
CA ASP A 96 -41.10 -11.88 10.36
C ASP A 96 -40.94 -10.99 9.10
N THR A 97 -42.02 -10.36 8.62
CA THR A 97 -41.97 -9.43 7.47
C THR A 97 -41.45 -8.04 7.83
N VAL A 98 -41.74 -7.54 9.05
CA VAL A 98 -41.24 -6.24 9.54
C VAL A 98 -39.74 -6.31 9.85
N LEU A 99 -39.26 -7.43 10.40
CA LEU A 99 -37.85 -7.64 10.76
C LEU A 99 -36.96 -7.93 9.53
N ALA A 100 -37.53 -8.51 8.47
CA ALA A 100 -36.83 -8.73 7.19
C ALA A 100 -36.50 -7.43 6.42
N GLN A 101 -37.13 -6.30 6.78
CA GLN A 101 -36.90 -4.99 6.14
C GLN A 101 -35.71 -4.23 6.74
N LEU A 102 -35.22 -4.62 7.93
CA LEU A 102 -34.05 -3.98 8.51
C LEU A 102 -32.79 -4.30 7.70
N PRO A 103 -31.87 -3.33 7.54
CA PRO A 103 -30.58 -3.55 6.91
C PRO A 103 -29.82 -4.71 7.55
N MET A 104 -29.12 -5.48 6.71
CA MET A 104 -28.40 -6.68 7.13
C MET A 104 -27.35 -6.39 8.22
N GLU A 105 -26.76 -5.19 8.23
CA GLU A 105 -25.71 -4.80 9.17
C GLU A 105 -26.20 -4.74 10.63
N ILE A 106 -27.50 -4.56 10.84
CA ILE A 106 -28.11 -4.44 12.17
C ILE A 106 -29.08 -5.59 12.49
N ARG A 107 -29.39 -6.43 11.52
CA ARG A 107 -30.39 -7.51 11.65
C ARG A 107 -29.98 -8.57 12.66
N SER A 108 -28.70 -8.93 12.73
CA SER A 108 -28.20 -9.96 13.65
C SER A 108 -28.47 -9.63 15.12
N TYR A 109 -28.51 -8.34 15.48
CA TYR A 109 -28.76 -7.88 16.85
C TYR A 109 -30.21 -8.03 17.31
N LEU A 110 -31.13 -8.36 16.41
CA LEU A 110 -32.53 -8.61 16.77
C LEU A 110 -32.70 -9.86 17.64
N SER A 111 -31.72 -10.77 17.65
CA SER A 111 -31.69 -11.89 18.59
C SER A 111 -31.65 -11.44 20.06
N LEU A 112 -31.23 -10.19 20.31
CA LEU A 112 -31.17 -9.59 21.64
C LEU A 112 -32.49 -8.94 22.08
N ALA A 113 -33.53 -8.96 21.24
CA ALA A 113 -34.77 -8.26 21.51
C ALA A 113 -35.53 -8.88 22.68
N SER A 114 -35.93 -8.04 23.64
CA SER A 114 -36.87 -8.45 24.68
C SER A 114 -38.28 -8.58 24.10
N GLN A 115 -39.18 -9.24 24.84
CA GLN A 115 -40.60 -9.31 24.49
C GLN A 115 -41.24 -7.93 24.37
N GLU A 116 -40.78 -6.94 25.12
CA GLU A 116 -41.29 -5.58 25.04
C GLU A 116 -40.79 -4.86 23.78
N ASP A 117 -39.53 -5.09 23.39
CA ASP A 117 -38.99 -4.57 22.14
C ASP A 117 -39.77 -5.11 20.94
N LEU A 118 -40.08 -6.42 20.93
CA LEU A 118 -40.87 -7.05 19.89
C LEU A 118 -42.29 -6.47 19.79
N LYS A 119 -42.95 -6.18 20.92
CA LYS A 119 -44.27 -5.53 20.90
C LYS A 119 -44.22 -4.14 20.28
N VAL A 120 -43.23 -3.34 20.67
CA VAL A 120 -43.06 -1.96 20.19
C VAL A 120 -42.74 -1.96 18.69
N MET A 121 -41.85 -2.85 18.23
CA MET A 121 -41.55 -3.01 16.81
C MET A 121 -42.77 -3.42 15.99
N ASN A 122 -43.62 -4.31 16.52
CA ASN A 122 -44.84 -4.74 15.82
C ASN A 122 -45.96 -3.68 15.81
N ALA A 123 -45.92 -2.70 16.72
CA ALA A 123 -46.92 -1.65 16.81
C ALA A 123 -46.69 -0.48 15.84
N VAL A 124 -45.47 -0.33 15.31
CA VAL A 124 -45.12 0.73 14.36
C VAL A 124 -45.31 0.23 12.92
N GLU A 125 -46.33 0.74 12.22
CA GLU A 125 -46.50 0.51 10.78
C GLU A 125 -45.36 1.19 10.01
N GLN A 126 -44.51 0.42 9.31
CA GLN A 126 -43.42 0.95 8.48
C GLN A 126 -43.83 1.07 7.01
N GLN A 127 -43.41 2.18 6.37
CA GLN A 127 -43.57 2.44 4.95
C GLN A 127 -42.53 1.65 4.12
N SER A 128 -42.99 0.99 3.06
CA SER A 128 -42.30 -0.15 2.42
C SER A 128 -41.14 0.19 1.46
N THR A 129 -40.46 1.32 1.60
CA THR A 129 -39.30 1.66 0.75
C THR A 129 -38.30 2.51 1.55
N ALA A 130 -37.64 1.92 2.54
CA ALA A 130 -36.79 2.69 3.45
C ALA A 130 -35.40 2.95 2.84
N THR A 131 -35.11 4.21 2.50
CA THR A 131 -33.73 4.68 2.33
C THR A 131 -32.97 4.57 3.67
N PRO A 132 -31.62 4.66 3.68
CA PRO A 132 -30.87 4.71 4.94
C PRO A 132 -31.35 5.79 5.91
N VAL A 133 -31.81 6.94 5.40
CA VAL A 133 -32.40 8.04 6.18
C VAL A 133 -33.74 7.65 6.79
N ASP A 134 -34.62 7.03 6.01
CA ASP A 134 -35.93 6.57 6.50
C ASP A 134 -35.77 5.50 7.59
N THR A 135 -34.78 4.62 7.40
CA THR A 135 -34.44 3.60 8.39
C THR A 135 -33.99 4.23 9.71
N LEU A 136 -33.13 5.26 9.63
CA LEU A 136 -32.68 5.97 10.83
C LEU A 136 -33.84 6.66 11.55
N ALA A 137 -34.76 7.28 10.81
CA ALA A 137 -35.93 7.93 11.38
C ALA A 137 -36.87 6.91 12.05
N ALA A 138 -37.07 5.75 11.43
CA ALA A 138 -37.87 4.66 12.00
C ALA A 138 -37.23 4.10 13.28
N LEU A 139 -35.91 3.90 13.31
CA LEU A 139 -35.19 3.47 14.51
C LEU A 139 -35.28 4.51 15.62
N ASP A 140 -35.24 5.82 15.30
CA ASP A 140 -35.42 6.88 16.30
C ASP A 140 -36.85 6.88 16.87
N GLN A 141 -37.87 6.63 16.04
CA GLN A 141 -39.25 6.48 16.49
C GLN A 141 -39.40 5.28 17.45
N LEU A 142 -38.82 4.14 17.11
CA LEU A 142 -38.82 2.94 17.97
C LEU A 142 -38.11 3.19 19.29
N ARG A 143 -36.93 3.84 19.24
CA ARG A 143 -36.16 4.23 20.42
C ARG A 143 -36.96 5.17 21.34
N ARG A 144 -37.71 6.13 20.77
CA ARG A 144 -38.58 7.03 21.55
C ARG A 144 -39.81 6.31 22.12
N ALA A 145 -40.34 5.32 21.41
CA ALA A 145 -41.48 4.52 21.87
C ALA A 145 -41.10 3.59 23.04
N ASN A 146 -39.83 3.17 23.14
CA ASN A 146 -39.32 2.42 24.29
C ASN A 146 -37.95 2.95 24.76
N PRO A 147 -37.95 4.06 25.54
CA PRO A 147 -36.71 4.74 25.95
C PRO A 147 -35.77 3.93 26.83
N ASN A 148 -36.26 2.87 27.48
CA ASN A 148 -35.47 2.03 28.37
C ASN A 148 -34.85 0.81 27.66
N SER A 149 -35.08 0.67 26.35
CA SER A 149 -34.55 -0.45 25.57
C SER A 149 -33.08 -0.23 25.22
N ARG A 150 -32.20 -1.08 25.78
CA ARG A 150 -30.78 -1.13 25.40
C ARG A 150 -30.61 -1.48 23.92
N LEU A 151 -31.45 -2.37 23.39
CA LEU A 151 -31.38 -2.80 21.99
C LEU A 151 -31.78 -1.66 21.04
N LEU A 152 -32.94 -1.03 21.23
CA LEU A 152 -33.42 -0.01 20.28
C LEU A 152 -32.53 1.24 20.30
N GLU A 153 -31.98 1.60 21.47
CA GLU A 153 -30.94 2.64 21.57
C GLU A 153 -29.69 2.23 20.78
N PHE A 154 -29.23 0.99 20.93
CA PHE A 154 -28.08 0.47 20.22
C PHE A 154 -28.29 0.41 18.69
N LEU A 155 -29.42 -0.12 18.21
CA LEU A 155 -29.71 -0.22 16.77
C LEU A 155 -29.72 1.16 16.11
N TRP A 156 -30.36 2.13 16.76
CA TRP A 156 -30.35 3.53 16.31
C TRP A 156 -28.92 4.08 16.25
N ALA A 157 -28.14 3.92 17.31
CA ALA A 157 -26.77 4.43 17.36
C ALA A 157 -25.84 3.74 16.35
N LYS A 158 -25.98 2.42 16.17
CA LYS A 158 -25.23 1.61 15.20
C LYS A 158 -25.55 2.04 13.78
N TRP A 159 -26.83 2.23 13.46
CA TRP A 159 -27.23 2.69 12.13
C TRP A 159 -26.81 4.14 11.87
N ALA A 160 -26.89 5.03 12.87
CA ALA A 160 -26.33 6.37 12.79
C ALA A 160 -24.82 6.35 12.53
N PHE A 161 -24.09 5.43 13.18
CA PHE A 161 -22.66 5.24 12.97
C PHE A 161 -22.35 4.77 11.54
N ILE A 162 -23.05 3.73 11.05
CA ILE A 162 -22.86 3.17 9.70
C ILE A 162 -23.16 4.22 8.61
N THR A 163 -24.20 5.02 8.81
CA THR A 163 -24.62 6.06 7.85
C THR A 163 -23.85 7.37 8.01
N GLY A 164 -22.87 7.43 8.92
CA GLY A 164 -21.99 8.58 9.09
C GLY A 164 -22.65 9.79 9.77
N ARG A 165 -23.75 9.60 10.51
CA ARG A 165 -24.45 10.63 11.29
C ARG A 165 -23.76 10.91 12.61
N MET A 166 -22.49 11.29 12.51
CA MET A 166 -21.61 11.56 13.65
C MET A 166 -22.09 12.77 14.45
N ASP A 167 -22.76 13.73 13.80
CA ASP A 167 -23.42 14.87 14.43
C ASP A 167 -24.36 14.45 15.55
N LEU A 168 -25.09 13.35 15.36
CA LEU A 168 -26.01 12.81 16.37
C LEU A 168 -25.25 12.11 17.51
N LEU A 169 -24.18 11.39 17.19
CA LEU A 169 -23.42 10.59 18.15
C LEU A 169 -22.45 11.42 19.01
N SER A 170 -21.86 12.48 18.46
CA SER A 170 -20.87 13.30 19.17
C SER A 170 -21.45 14.03 20.39
N SER A 171 -22.74 14.37 20.37
CA SER A 171 -23.44 14.95 21.53
C SER A 171 -24.04 13.92 22.49
N PHE A 172 -24.01 12.63 22.12
CA PHE A 172 -24.69 11.58 22.84
C PHE A 172 -23.83 11.03 23.99
N HIS A 173 -24.26 11.30 25.23
CA HIS A 173 -23.53 10.90 26.44
C HIS A 173 -24.17 9.65 27.03
N VAL A 174 -23.39 8.57 27.12
CA VAL A 174 -23.83 7.28 27.66
C VAL A 174 -22.82 6.77 28.70
N SER A 175 -23.30 5.95 29.64
CA SER A 175 -22.43 5.29 30.62
C SER A 175 -21.57 4.23 29.94
N ARG A 176 -20.49 3.79 30.62
CA ARG A 176 -19.56 2.78 30.08
C ARG A 176 -20.19 1.41 29.90
N GLU A 177 -21.27 1.15 30.62
CA GLU A 177 -22.05 -0.09 30.59
C GLU A 177 -23.12 -0.11 29.47
N SER A 178 -23.34 1.03 28.80
CA SER A 178 -24.27 1.09 27.66
C SER A 178 -23.71 0.31 26.47
N TRP A 179 -24.58 -0.41 25.77
CA TRP A 179 -24.25 -1.08 24.50
C TRP A 179 -23.81 -0.08 23.42
N VAL A 180 -24.17 1.19 23.55
CA VAL A 180 -23.78 2.28 22.63
C VAL A 180 -22.34 2.76 22.87
N TYR A 181 -21.78 2.55 24.07
CA TYR A 181 -20.49 3.10 24.45
C TYR A 181 -19.33 2.71 23.51
N PRO A 182 -19.21 1.46 23.00
CA PRO A 182 -18.19 1.11 22.01
C PRO A 182 -18.25 1.97 20.74
N LEU A 183 -19.45 2.33 20.27
CA LEU A 183 -19.63 3.19 19.10
C LEU A 183 -19.18 4.63 19.38
N ILE A 184 -19.53 5.16 20.55
CA ILE A 184 -19.07 6.48 21.01
C ILE A 184 -17.55 6.51 21.14
N LEU A 185 -16.95 5.42 21.63
CA LEU A 185 -15.50 5.31 21.72
C LEU A 185 -14.84 5.37 20.34
N ARG A 186 -15.41 4.70 19.33
CA ARG A 186 -14.96 4.78 17.93
C ARG A 186 -15.11 6.19 17.35
N VAL A 187 -16.21 6.90 17.66
CA VAL A 187 -16.41 8.30 17.29
C VAL A 187 -15.31 9.18 17.88
N ARG A 188 -15.06 9.07 19.19
CA ARG A 188 -14.03 9.83 19.91
C ARG A 188 -12.61 9.49 19.43
N ALA A 189 -12.35 8.25 19.04
CA ALA A 189 -11.05 7.85 18.50
C ALA A 189 -10.66 8.65 17.24
N ARG A 190 -11.64 9.18 16.49
CA ARG A 190 -11.40 9.97 15.27
C ARG A 190 -10.77 11.34 15.55
N SER A 191 -10.89 11.89 16.77
CA SER A 191 -10.23 13.13 17.17
C SER A 191 -8.82 12.92 17.73
N SER A 192 -8.31 11.68 17.73
CA SER A 192 -6.98 11.31 18.23
C SER A 192 -6.70 11.73 19.69
N ASP A 193 -7.75 11.86 20.51
CA ASP A 193 -7.62 12.12 21.93
C ASP A 193 -6.99 10.91 22.64
N ARG A 194 -5.86 11.15 23.33
CA ARG A 194 -5.13 10.09 24.05
C ARG A 194 -5.92 9.55 25.26
N SER A 195 -6.88 10.31 25.80
CA SER A 195 -7.74 9.82 26.90
C SER A 195 -8.54 8.57 26.50
N VAL A 196 -8.87 8.46 25.20
CA VAL A 196 -9.61 7.35 24.61
C VAL A 196 -8.84 6.02 24.70
N LEU A 197 -7.51 6.06 24.77
CA LEU A 197 -6.70 4.84 24.90
C LEU A 197 -6.97 4.13 26.22
N GLU A 198 -7.07 4.88 27.32
CA GLU A 198 -7.32 4.30 28.64
C GLU A 198 -8.76 3.79 28.77
N ASP A 199 -9.70 4.51 28.17
CA ASP A 199 -11.08 4.05 28.04
C ASP A 199 -11.15 2.72 27.26
N ALA A 200 -10.40 2.57 26.17
CA ALA A 200 -10.36 1.32 25.39
C ALA A 200 -9.71 0.16 26.14
N LYS A 201 -8.64 0.40 26.91
CA LYS A 201 -7.99 -0.64 27.72
C LYS A 201 -8.94 -1.20 28.78
N THR A 202 -9.61 -0.31 29.49
CA THR A 202 -10.46 -0.64 30.64
C THR A 202 -11.88 -1.05 30.27
N LEU A 203 -12.28 -0.90 29.00
CA LEU A 203 -13.59 -1.34 28.51
C LEU A 203 -13.73 -2.87 28.60
N ASP A 204 -14.57 -3.33 29.52
CA ASP A 204 -14.91 -4.75 29.70
C ASP A 204 -16.43 -4.94 29.66
N MET A 205 -16.90 -5.73 28.69
CA MET A 205 -18.30 -6.15 28.56
C MET A 205 -18.39 -7.68 28.43
N SER A 206 -17.46 -8.40 29.06
CA SER A 206 -17.38 -9.87 29.02
C SER A 206 -18.64 -10.60 29.50
N LYS A 207 -19.49 -9.92 30.29
CA LYS A 207 -20.78 -10.45 30.80
C LYS A 207 -21.96 -10.24 29.85
N GLU A 208 -21.80 -9.45 28.80
CA GLU A 208 -22.84 -9.15 27.81
C GLU A 208 -22.87 -10.21 26.71
N ASP A 209 -23.89 -10.14 25.84
CA ASP A 209 -23.98 -11.04 24.67
C ASP A 209 -22.76 -10.87 23.74
N GLU A 210 -22.39 -11.95 23.05
CA GLU A 210 -21.24 -11.98 22.14
C GLU A 210 -21.32 -10.91 21.05
N LEU A 211 -22.52 -10.59 20.55
CA LEU A 211 -22.71 -9.54 19.55
C LEU A 211 -22.25 -8.16 20.06
N ILE A 212 -22.43 -7.89 21.35
CA ILE A 212 -21.96 -6.65 21.99
C ILE A 212 -20.45 -6.74 22.28
N GLN A 213 -19.96 -7.91 22.67
CA GLN A 213 -18.51 -8.13 22.82
C GLN A 213 -17.74 -7.90 21.51
N PHE A 214 -18.35 -8.23 20.36
CA PHE A 214 -17.79 -7.93 19.05
C PHE A 214 -17.65 -6.43 18.76
N GLU A 215 -18.62 -5.61 19.16
CA GLU A 215 -18.51 -4.14 19.05
C GLU A 215 -17.38 -3.59 19.93
N VAL A 216 -17.17 -4.17 21.12
CA VAL A 216 -16.03 -3.84 21.98
C VAL A 216 -14.70 -4.15 21.29
N ILE A 217 -14.58 -5.32 20.67
CA ILE A 217 -13.37 -5.72 19.91
C ILE A 217 -13.11 -4.72 18.78
N MET A 218 -14.13 -4.38 17.98
CA MET A 218 -14.00 -3.41 16.90
C MET A 218 -13.60 -2.02 17.40
N ALA A 219 -14.17 -1.58 18.53
CA ALA A 219 -13.82 -0.31 19.14
C ALA A 219 -12.37 -0.27 19.64
N LYS A 220 -11.92 -1.32 20.34
CA LYS A 220 -10.52 -1.45 20.79
C LYS A 220 -9.56 -1.48 19.61
N ALA A 221 -9.87 -2.27 18.58
CA ALA A 221 -9.05 -2.40 17.38
C ALA A 221 -8.87 -1.05 16.66
N GLU A 222 -9.94 -0.28 16.49
CA GLU A 222 -9.89 1.05 15.89
C GLU A 222 -9.06 2.03 16.74
N VAL A 223 -9.27 2.07 18.05
CA VAL A 223 -8.53 2.95 18.97
C VAL A 223 -7.05 2.62 18.97
N PHE A 224 -6.68 1.36 19.16
CA PHE A 224 -5.29 0.92 19.22
C PHE A 224 -4.57 1.18 17.88
N THR A 225 -5.26 0.98 16.76
CA THR A 225 -4.71 1.28 15.43
C THR A 225 -4.46 2.76 15.23
N ARG A 226 -5.43 3.63 15.58
CA ARG A 226 -5.31 5.09 15.42
C ARG A 226 -4.22 5.67 16.30
N LEU A 227 -4.16 5.24 17.56
CA LEU A 227 -3.19 5.72 18.55
C LEU A 227 -1.85 4.97 18.52
N ALA A 228 -1.63 4.11 17.52
CA ALA A 228 -0.39 3.35 17.32
C ALA A 228 0.01 2.47 18.52
N ALA A 229 -0.97 1.96 19.27
CA ALA A 229 -0.76 1.00 20.36
C ALA A 229 -0.72 -0.44 19.81
N PHE A 230 0.28 -0.72 18.97
CA PHE A 230 0.33 -1.95 18.18
C PHE A 230 0.48 -3.24 18.99
N GLU A 231 1.13 -3.19 20.15
CA GLU A 231 1.24 -4.34 21.06
C GLU A 231 -0.14 -4.72 21.61
N LEU A 232 -0.92 -3.74 22.09
CA LEU A 232 -2.30 -3.97 22.55
C LEU A 232 -3.22 -4.44 21.43
N LEU A 233 -3.00 -3.95 20.20
CA LEU A 233 -3.73 -4.40 19.01
C LEU A 233 -3.45 -5.87 18.73
N GLU A 234 -2.19 -6.29 18.82
CA GLU A 234 -1.79 -7.69 18.61
C GLU A 234 -2.36 -8.59 19.71
N ASP A 235 -2.18 -8.23 20.99
CA ASP A 235 -2.68 -9.03 22.13
C ASP A 235 -4.20 -9.25 22.03
N MET A 236 -4.94 -8.19 21.69
CA MET A 236 -6.39 -8.25 21.51
C MET A 236 -6.78 -9.08 20.28
N TYR A 237 -6.05 -8.97 19.17
CA TYR A 237 -6.30 -9.80 17.98
C TYR A 237 -6.04 -11.28 18.26
N GLN A 238 -4.90 -11.64 18.86
CA GLN A 238 -4.56 -13.02 19.22
C GLN A 238 -5.59 -13.61 20.20
N SER A 239 -6.01 -12.83 21.20
CA SER A 239 -7.08 -13.25 22.13
C SER A 239 -8.40 -13.51 21.40
N SER A 240 -8.74 -12.68 20.41
CA SER A 240 -9.95 -12.84 19.60
C SER A 240 -9.88 -14.07 18.71
N VAL A 241 -8.72 -14.35 18.09
CA VAL A 241 -8.50 -15.57 17.30
C VAL A 241 -8.68 -16.81 18.19
N ASN A 242 -8.03 -16.85 19.36
CA ASN A 242 -8.11 -17.98 20.27
C ASN A 242 -9.55 -18.27 20.72
N ARG A 243 -10.36 -17.22 20.89
CA ARG A 243 -11.75 -17.35 21.33
C ARG A 243 -12.72 -17.69 20.19
N TYR A 244 -12.54 -17.12 19.01
CA TYR A 244 -13.59 -17.11 17.97
C TYR A 244 -13.21 -17.79 16.65
N LYS A 245 -11.98 -18.28 16.48
CA LYS A 245 -11.52 -18.90 15.21
C LYS A 245 -12.44 -20.03 14.71
N SER A 246 -12.94 -20.86 15.63
CA SER A 246 -13.82 -22.00 15.31
C SER A 246 -15.30 -21.68 15.50
N HIS A 247 -15.65 -20.41 15.73
CA HIS A 247 -17.02 -20.01 16.02
C HIS A 247 -17.90 -20.12 14.77
N PRO A 248 -19.07 -20.78 14.83
CA PRO A 248 -19.87 -21.06 13.64
C PRO A 248 -20.65 -19.84 13.12
N SER A 249 -20.84 -18.81 13.96
CA SER A 249 -21.61 -17.61 13.61
C SER A 249 -20.86 -16.68 12.65
N ILE A 250 -21.58 -16.20 11.64
CA ILE A 250 -21.11 -15.19 10.69
C ILE A 250 -20.77 -13.88 11.41
N ALA A 251 -21.51 -13.51 12.46
CA ALA A 251 -21.24 -12.29 13.22
C ALA A 251 -19.88 -12.37 13.94
N ALA A 252 -19.56 -13.53 14.52
CA ALA A 252 -18.26 -13.76 15.15
C ALA A 252 -17.13 -13.72 14.11
N LYS A 253 -17.32 -14.37 12.96
CA LYS A 253 -16.36 -14.34 11.86
C LYS A 253 -16.17 -12.92 11.30
N THR A 254 -17.25 -12.15 11.19
CA THR A 254 -17.23 -10.75 10.77
C THR A 254 -16.40 -9.91 11.73
N ALA A 255 -16.67 -10.00 13.03
CA ALA A 255 -15.92 -9.28 14.06
C ALA A 255 -14.43 -9.65 14.05
N LEU A 256 -14.12 -10.94 13.95
CA LEU A 256 -12.75 -11.44 13.87
C LEU A 256 -12.01 -10.88 12.63
N LEU A 257 -12.68 -10.84 11.47
CA LEU A 257 -12.08 -10.33 10.23
C LEU A 257 -11.93 -8.81 10.22
N VAL A 258 -12.82 -8.07 10.90
CA VAL A 258 -12.61 -6.62 11.14
C VAL A 258 -11.39 -6.41 12.04
N ALA A 259 -11.27 -7.17 13.14
CA ALA A 259 -10.10 -7.11 14.02
C ALA A 259 -8.81 -7.48 13.28
N GLN A 260 -8.84 -8.55 12.48
CA GLN A 260 -7.75 -8.97 11.59
C GLN A 260 -7.35 -7.86 10.63
N SER A 261 -8.32 -7.13 10.06
CA SER A 261 -8.06 -6.03 9.13
C SER A 261 -7.36 -4.86 9.81
N TYR A 262 -7.79 -4.50 11.03
CA TYR A 262 -7.11 -3.49 11.83
C TYR A 262 -5.69 -3.90 12.21
N TYR A 263 -5.50 -5.15 12.65
CA TYR A 263 -4.18 -5.69 12.92
C TYR A 263 -3.28 -5.66 11.68
N GLY A 264 -3.80 -6.14 10.54
CA GLY A 264 -3.15 -6.05 9.24
C GLY A 264 -2.76 -4.61 8.88
N PHE A 265 -3.63 -3.64 9.12
CA PHE A 265 -3.30 -2.23 8.91
C PHE A 265 -2.25 -1.70 9.90
N GLY A 266 -2.23 -2.21 11.13
CA GLY A 266 -1.15 -2.00 12.09
C GLY A 266 0.20 -2.53 11.59
N LEU A 267 0.22 -3.69 10.92
CA LEU A 267 1.42 -4.24 10.27
C LEU A 267 1.92 -3.33 9.15
N LEU A 268 1.01 -2.75 8.33
CA LEU A 268 1.38 -1.76 7.31
C LEU A 268 2.07 -0.55 7.95
N ARG A 269 1.53 -0.03 9.05
CA ARG A 269 2.11 1.12 9.77
C ARG A 269 3.49 0.81 10.37
N GLN A 270 3.81 -0.46 10.59
CA GLN A 270 5.13 -0.95 11.01
C GLN A 270 6.06 -1.31 9.84
N GLY A 271 5.64 -1.10 8.58
CA GLY A 271 6.42 -1.40 7.38
C GLY A 271 6.34 -2.85 6.88
N LYS A 272 5.51 -3.71 7.50
CA LYS A 272 5.35 -5.13 7.14
C LYS A 272 4.28 -5.30 6.05
N MET A 273 4.58 -4.84 4.83
CA MET A 273 3.58 -4.68 3.77
C MET A 273 2.98 -6.00 3.27
N THR A 274 3.78 -7.05 3.08
CA THR A 274 3.30 -8.37 2.61
C THR A 274 2.40 -9.04 3.64
N ALA A 275 2.85 -9.11 4.89
CA ALA A 275 2.06 -9.63 6.01
C ALA A 275 0.74 -8.85 6.19
N SER A 276 0.76 -7.53 5.94
CA SER A 276 -0.45 -6.72 5.94
C SER A 276 -1.46 -7.16 4.88
N ARG A 277 -1.00 -7.37 3.63
CA ARG A 277 -1.87 -7.87 2.54
C ARG A 277 -2.51 -9.20 2.91
N ASP A 278 -1.71 -10.14 3.38
CA ASP A 278 -2.17 -11.51 3.69
C ASP A 278 -3.22 -11.52 4.82
N MET A 279 -3.22 -10.50 5.68
CA MET A 279 -4.26 -10.30 6.70
C MET A 279 -5.52 -9.60 6.16
N ILE A 280 -5.39 -8.56 5.34
CA ILE A 280 -6.54 -7.73 4.95
C ILE A 280 -7.32 -8.31 3.76
N GLU A 281 -6.63 -8.90 2.79
CA GLU A 281 -7.27 -9.40 1.56
C GLU A 281 -8.38 -10.45 1.82
N PRO A 282 -8.17 -11.49 2.66
CA PRO A 282 -9.23 -12.45 2.95
C PRO A 282 -10.46 -11.82 3.62
N ALA A 283 -10.24 -10.80 4.46
CA ALA A 283 -11.31 -10.09 5.14
C ALA A 283 -12.14 -9.23 4.18
N PHE A 284 -11.49 -8.57 3.22
CA PHE A 284 -12.16 -7.82 2.17
C PHE A 284 -12.95 -8.75 1.24
N THR A 285 -12.35 -9.85 0.81
CA THR A 285 -13.04 -10.87 0.00
C THR A 285 -14.26 -11.44 0.71
N PHE A 286 -14.15 -11.74 2.01
CA PHE A 286 -15.29 -12.16 2.81
C PHE A 286 -16.40 -11.11 2.87
N ALA A 287 -16.05 -9.83 3.07
CA ALA A 287 -17.01 -8.73 3.08
C ALA A 287 -17.81 -8.64 1.78
N GLN A 288 -17.16 -8.86 0.63
CA GLN A 288 -17.81 -8.91 -0.68
C GLN A 288 -18.76 -10.10 -0.78
N ILE A 289 -18.32 -11.30 -0.35
CA ILE A 289 -19.13 -12.52 -0.39
C ILE A 289 -20.41 -12.37 0.45
N VAL A 290 -20.32 -11.85 1.68
CA VAL A 290 -21.49 -11.69 2.55
C VAL A 290 -22.32 -10.44 2.21
N GLY A 291 -21.78 -9.55 1.38
CA GLY A 291 -22.41 -8.29 0.99
C GLY A 291 -22.50 -7.26 2.11
N ASN A 292 -21.61 -7.30 3.12
CA ASN A 292 -21.66 -6.39 4.27
C ASN A 292 -21.04 -5.02 3.90
N ARG A 293 -21.88 -3.99 3.80
CA ARG A 293 -21.47 -2.67 3.31
C ARG A 293 -20.62 -1.88 4.32
N GLU A 294 -20.86 -2.05 5.62
CA GLU A 294 -19.98 -1.48 6.67
C GLU A 294 -18.56 -2.05 6.55
N MET A 295 -18.42 -3.35 6.33
CA MET A 295 -17.12 -3.97 6.15
C MET A 295 -16.45 -3.52 4.85
N LEU A 296 -17.19 -3.43 3.73
CA LEU A 296 -16.63 -3.00 2.45
C LEU A 296 -16.08 -1.58 2.52
N THR A 297 -16.80 -0.66 3.17
CA THR A 297 -16.33 0.72 3.37
C THR A 297 -15.09 0.76 4.27
N LEU A 298 -15.14 0.08 5.42
CA LEU A 298 -14.04 0.08 6.39
C LEU A 298 -12.77 -0.60 5.88
N ILE A 299 -12.89 -1.84 5.41
CA ILE A 299 -11.78 -2.69 5.01
C ILE A 299 -11.24 -2.25 3.64
N GLY A 300 -12.10 -1.84 2.71
CA GLY A 300 -11.66 -1.35 1.40
C GLY A 300 -10.71 -0.15 1.49
N ASN A 301 -10.97 0.77 2.42
CA ASN A 301 -10.07 1.89 2.70
C ASN A 301 -8.67 1.44 3.19
N MET A 302 -8.63 0.44 4.08
CA MET A 302 -7.35 -0.12 4.56
C MET A 302 -6.63 -0.92 3.49
N TYR A 303 -7.35 -1.77 2.74
CA TYR A 303 -6.79 -2.65 1.74
C TYR A 303 -6.21 -1.89 0.55
N SER A 304 -6.93 -0.88 0.05
CA SER A 304 -6.42 0.01 -1.00
C SER A 304 -5.13 0.72 -0.59
N SER A 305 -4.99 1.10 0.69
CA SER A 305 -3.75 1.67 1.22
C SER A 305 -2.59 0.67 1.22
N VAL A 306 -2.85 -0.61 1.51
CA VAL A 306 -1.85 -1.69 1.40
C VAL A 306 -1.43 -1.89 -0.05
N LEU A 307 -2.39 -2.06 -0.96
CA LEU A 307 -2.13 -2.25 -2.39
C LEU A 307 -1.34 -1.09 -3.00
N ARG A 308 -1.71 0.16 -2.66
CA ARG A 308 -0.96 1.35 -3.06
C ARG A 308 0.50 1.31 -2.60
N LYS A 309 0.76 0.89 -1.35
CA LYS A 309 2.12 0.80 -0.81
C LYS A 309 2.93 -0.33 -1.45
N LEU A 310 2.27 -1.40 -1.87
CA LEU A 310 2.87 -2.48 -2.68
C LEU A 310 3.07 -2.10 -4.15
N GLY A 311 2.49 -1.00 -4.61
CA GLY A 311 2.59 -0.53 -6.00
C GLY A 311 1.49 -1.07 -6.93
N ASP A 312 0.53 -1.85 -6.44
CA ASP A 312 -0.62 -2.30 -7.23
C ASP A 312 -1.72 -1.22 -7.25
N LEU A 313 -1.44 -0.17 -8.04
CA LEU A 313 -2.33 0.99 -8.14
C LEU A 313 -3.66 0.65 -8.82
N ARG A 314 -3.66 -0.34 -9.73
CA ARG A 314 -4.87 -0.77 -10.45
C ARG A 314 -5.83 -1.48 -9.51
N GLN A 315 -5.35 -2.47 -8.77
CA GLN A 315 -6.20 -3.18 -7.81
C GLN A 315 -6.64 -2.25 -6.67
N ALA A 316 -5.76 -1.32 -6.24
CA ALA A 316 -6.13 -0.32 -5.24
C ALA A 316 -7.32 0.55 -5.67
N LEU A 317 -7.39 0.97 -6.94
CA LEU A 317 -8.54 1.72 -7.47
C LEU A 317 -9.82 0.88 -7.49
N LEU A 318 -9.75 -0.37 -7.96
CA LEU A 318 -10.91 -1.28 -7.95
C LEU A 318 -11.49 -1.49 -6.54
N VAL A 319 -10.61 -1.64 -5.54
CA VAL A 319 -11.03 -1.77 -4.13
C VAL A 319 -11.70 -0.49 -3.63
N LEU A 320 -11.19 0.70 -4.01
CA LEU A 320 -11.80 1.98 -3.65
C LEU A 320 -13.16 2.17 -4.34
N GLU A 321 -13.32 1.73 -5.59
CA GLU A 321 -14.60 1.78 -6.30
C GLU A 321 -15.67 0.92 -5.62
N VAL A 322 -15.34 -0.32 -5.26
CA VAL A 322 -16.24 -1.20 -4.50
C VAL A 322 -16.63 -0.58 -3.15
N GLY A 323 -15.67 -0.01 -2.43
CA GLY A 323 -15.93 0.68 -1.17
C GLY A 323 -16.78 1.95 -1.33
N LEU A 324 -16.55 2.72 -2.40
CA LEU A 324 -17.31 3.92 -2.73
C LEU A 324 -18.78 3.58 -3.08
N ASP A 325 -19.01 2.51 -3.82
CA ASP A 325 -20.37 2.07 -4.14
C ASP A 325 -21.12 1.58 -2.90
N ALA A 326 -20.43 0.89 -1.98
CA ALA A 326 -20.99 0.58 -0.67
C ALA A 326 -21.35 1.87 0.10
N ALA A 327 -20.47 2.87 0.15
CA ALA A 327 -20.74 4.17 0.81
C ALA A 327 -21.91 4.93 0.16
N LYS A 328 -22.04 4.90 -1.17
CA LYS A 328 -23.20 5.47 -1.90
C LYS A 328 -24.50 4.78 -1.50
N SER A 329 -24.51 3.46 -1.44
CA SER A 329 -25.70 2.69 -1.05
C SER A 329 -26.13 2.93 0.40
N LEU A 330 -25.18 3.21 1.29
CA LEU A 330 -25.41 3.59 2.69
C LEU A 330 -25.73 5.08 2.87
N GLN A 331 -25.59 5.88 1.81
CA GLN A 331 -25.62 7.35 1.87
C GLN A 331 -24.63 7.93 2.89
N GLU A 332 -23.49 7.26 3.11
CA GLU A 332 -22.47 7.69 4.05
C GLU A 332 -21.54 8.74 3.40
N GLU A 333 -21.91 10.01 3.48
CA GLU A 333 -21.17 11.12 2.82
C GLU A 333 -19.70 11.19 3.22
N ARG A 334 -19.39 10.92 4.49
CA ARG A 334 -18.02 10.96 5.01
C ARG A 334 -17.12 9.92 4.33
N ALA A 335 -17.57 8.68 4.20
CA ALA A 335 -16.80 7.66 3.50
C ALA A 335 -16.63 8.00 2.02
N LYS A 336 -17.67 8.54 1.34
CA LYS A 336 -17.54 8.97 -0.06
C LYS A 336 -16.39 9.94 -0.25
N VAL A 337 -16.29 10.94 0.64
CA VAL A 337 -15.17 11.90 0.64
C VAL A 337 -13.83 11.18 0.85
N ILE A 338 -13.73 10.28 1.84
CA ILE A 338 -12.48 9.53 2.10
C ILE A 338 -12.05 8.69 0.89
N PHE A 339 -12.99 8.00 0.24
CA PHE A 339 -12.72 7.23 -0.97
C PHE A 339 -12.23 8.15 -2.09
N ALA A 340 -12.90 9.29 -2.33
CA ALA A 340 -12.46 10.27 -3.32
C ALA A 340 -11.03 10.78 -3.04
N ILE A 341 -10.70 11.09 -1.79
CA ILE A 341 -9.35 11.51 -1.39
C ILE A 341 -8.32 10.42 -1.69
N ASN A 342 -8.60 9.16 -1.34
CA ASN A 342 -7.67 8.07 -1.59
C ASN A 342 -7.49 7.76 -3.07
N MET A 343 -8.56 7.86 -3.86
CA MET A 343 -8.48 7.74 -5.32
C MET A 343 -7.61 8.87 -5.89
N ALA A 344 -7.78 10.11 -5.42
CA ALA A 344 -6.94 11.23 -5.85
C ALA A 344 -5.46 11.05 -5.46
N ILE A 345 -5.17 10.45 -4.31
CA ILE A 345 -3.79 10.09 -3.94
C ILE A 345 -3.22 9.07 -4.94
N ILE A 346 -3.99 8.06 -5.35
CA ILE A 346 -3.52 7.10 -6.36
C ILE A 346 -3.29 7.78 -7.71
N LEU A 347 -4.21 8.66 -8.15
CA LEU A 347 -4.05 9.45 -9.37
C LEU A 347 -2.79 10.33 -9.31
N THR A 348 -2.49 10.92 -8.15
CA THR A 348 -1.25 11.69 -7.91
C THR A 348 -0.02 10.81 -8.07
N VAL A 349 -0.02 9.59 -7.51
CA VAL A 349 1.08 8.62 -7.68
C VAL A 349 1.24 8.18 -9.13
N GLN A 350 0.14 8.14 -9.90
CA GLN A 350 0.16 7.88 -11.35
C GLN A 350 0.59 9.10 -12.20
N GLY A 351 0.84 10.26 -11.58
CA GLY A 351 1.17 11.50 -12.30
C GLY A 351 -0.02 12.21 -12.95
N LYS A 352 -1.26 11.78 -12.67
CA LYS A 352 -2.51 12.37 -13.18
C LYS A 352 -2.97 13.53 -12.31
N PHE A 353 -2.14 14.57 -12.23
CA PHE A 353 -2.31 15.64 -11.24
C PHE A 353 -3.57 16.49 -11.45
N GLU A 354 -4.01 16.75 -12.69
CA GLU A 354 -5.26 17.50 -12.94
C GLU A 354 -6.50 16.70 -12.53
N GLU A 355 -6.56 15.40 -12.86
CA GLU A 355 -7.65 14.52 -12.43
C GLU A 355 -7.71 14.41 -10.90
N ALA A 356 -6.54 14.26 -10.26
CA ALA A 356 -6.42 14.25 -8.80
C ALA A 356 -6.91 15.57 -8.18
N LEU A 357 -6.49 16.71 -8.73
CA LEU A 357 -6.87 18.04 -8.24
C LEU A 357 -8.39 18.27 -8.35
N ALA A 358 -9.00 17.89 -9.47
CA ALA A 358 -10.45 18.04 -9.66
C ALA A 358 -11.23 17.25 -8.59
N LEU A 359 -10.86 15.98 -8.37
CA LEU A 359 -11.49 15.12 -7.37
C LEU A 359 -11.28 15.65 -5.94
N GLN A 360 -10.09 16.16 -5.63
CA GLN A 360 -9.80 16.78 -4.34
C GLN A 360 -10.60 18.07 -4.12
N GLN A 361 -10.79 18.90 -5.14
CA GLN A 361 -11.57 20.14 -5.04
C GLN A 361 -13.05 19.85 -4.79
N GLU A 362 -13.62 18.84 -5.47
CA GLU A 362 -14.98 18.37 -5.21
C GLU A 362 -15.12 17.87 -3.75
N ALA A 363 -14.19 17.02 -3.31
CA ALA A 363 -14.14 16.54 -1.93
C ALA A 363 -13.98 17.70 -0.92
N TYR A 364 -13.26 18.75 -1.27
CA TYR A 364 -13.04 19.91 -0.40
C TYR A 364 -14.28 20.79 -0.29
N ALA A 365 -15.05 20.94 -1.37
CA ALA A 365 -16.32 21.67 -1.35
C ALA A 365 -17.43 20.95 -0.54
N ASN A 366 -17.27 19.66 -0.26
CA ASN A 366 -18.27 18.88 0.49
C ASN A 366 -18.46 19.44 1.94
N PRO A 367 -19.70 19.64 2.41
CA PRO A 367 -19.97 20.14 3.76
C PRO A 367 -19.36 19.31 4.89
N VAL A 368 -19.29 17.98 4.73
CA VAL A 368 -18.66 17.08 5.72
C VAL A 368 -17.19 17.47 5.91
N THR A 369 -16.47 17.70 4.82
CA THR A 369 -15.07 18.15 4.86
C THR A 369 -14.95 19.48 5.58
N GLN A 370 -15.83 20.44 5.30
CA GLN A 370 -15.77 21.75 5.95
C GLN A 370 -16.06 21.69 7.46
N SER A 371 -16.82 20.69 7.91
CA SER A 371 -17.14 20.46 9.32
C SER A 371 -16.07 19.64 10.08
N GLU A 372 -15.31 18.80 9.40
CA GLU A 372 -14.27 17.94 10.01
C GLU A 372 -12.88 18.55 9.86
N PHE A 373 -12.35 19.13 10.94
CA PHE A 373 -11.05 19.81 10.97
C PHE A 373 -9.90 19.00 10.33
N TYR A 374 -9.69 17.76 10.77
CA TYR A 374 -8.59 16.94 10.26
C TYR A 374 -8.77 16.59 8.78
N LEU A 375 -10.00 16.27 8.36
CA LEU A 375 -10.29 15.97 6.96
C LEU A 375 -10.03 17.18 6.06
N LYS A 376 -10.47 18.37 6.51
CA LYS A 376 -10.21 19.65 5.85
C LYS A 376 -8.72 19.89 5.65
N VAL A 377 -7.93 19.86 6.72
CA VAL A 377 -6.49 20.18 6.67
C VAL A 377 -5.72 19.15 5.84
N THR A 378 -6.04 17.86 5.97
CA THR A 378 -5.44 16.81 5.12
C THR A 378 -5.73 17.07 3.64
N LEU A 379 -6.94 17.48 3.29
CA LEU A 379 -7.28 17.75 1.91
C LEU A 379 -6.63 19.03 1.37
N GLN A 380 -6.50 20.08 2.19
CA GLN A 380 -5.71 21.26 1.83
C GLN A 380 -4.24 20.91 1.56
N ASN A 381 -3.64 20.02 2.37
CA ASN A 381 -2.30 19.51 2.12
C ASN A 381 -2.20 18.81 0.76
N ASN A 382 -3.13 17.89 0.47
CA ASN A 382 -3.12 17.13 -0.79
C ASN A 382 -3.35 18.04 -2.00
N ILE A 383 -4.28 19.00 -1.91
CA ILE A 383 -4.50 20.01 -2.96
C ILE A 383 -3.24 20.85 -3.17
N SER A 384 -2.57 21.25 -2.09
CA SER A 384 -1.33 22.02 -2.17
C SER A 384 -0.22 21.23 -2.87
N GLU A 385 -0.12 19.92 -2.62
CA GLU A 385 0.82 19.03 -3.31
C GLU A 385 0.47 18.91 -4.81
N SER A 386 -0.80 18.63 -5.16
CA SER A 386 -1.20 18.54 -6.57
C SER A 386 -1.01 19.87 -7.32
N LEU A 387 -1.29 21.02 -6.69
CA LEU A 387 -1.02 22.34 -7.26
C LEU A 387 0.48 22.61 -7.44
N LEU A 388 1.32 22.15 -6.50
CA LEU A 388 2.78 22.26 -6.61
C LEU A 388 3.29 21.47 -7.83
N GLU A 389 2.83 20.24 -8.00
CA GLU A 389 3.21 19.37 -9.13
C GLU A 389 2.74 19.97 -10.48
N LEU A 390 1.57 20.59 -10.50
CA LEU A 390 1.05 21.36 -11.64
C LEU A 390 1.73 22.72 -11.85
N ARG A 391 2.72 23.07 -11.02
CA ARG A 391 3.45 24.36 -11.04
C ARG A 391 2.55 25.58 -10.83
N ARG A 392 1.39 25.40 -10.21
CA ARG A 392 0.46 26.46 -9.80
C ARG A 392 0.88 27.00 -8.43
N TYR A 393 2.09 27.53 -8.37
CA TYR A 393 2.81 27.82 -7.13
C TYR A 393 2.11 28.82 -6.21
N GLU A 394 1.46 29.86 -6.76
CA GLU A 394 0.73 30.85 -5.95
C GLU A 394 -0.53 30.24 -5.31
N ASP A 395 -1.24 29.37 -6.01
CA ASP A 395 -2.40 28.65 -5.47
C ASP A 395 -1.95 27.65 -4.39
N ALA A 396 -0.87 26.89 -4.64
CA ALA A 396 -0.29 25.98 -3.67
C ALA A 396 0.16 26.72 -2.40
N ARG A 397 0.81 27.89 -2.57
CA ARG A 397 1.22 28.75 -1.45
C ARG A 397 0.04 29.18 -0.61
N ARG A 398 -1.01 29.72 -1.25
CA ARG A 398 -2.21 30.21 -0.57
C ARG A 398 -2.87 29.09 0.21
N MET A 399 -3.14 27.94 -0.42
CA MET A 399 -3.78 26.79 0.22
C MET A 399 -2.98 26.27 1.42
N ALA A 400 -1.66 26.14 1.29
CA ALA A 400 -0.81 25.66 2.37
C ALA A 400 -0.71 26.66 3.54
N GLN A 401 -0.65 27.96 3.26
CA GLN A 401 -0.66 29.00 4.31
C GLN A 401 -2.01 29.08 5.03
N GLU A 402 -3.12 28.94 4.30
CA GLU A 402 -4.47 28.86 4.88
C GLU A 402 -4.63 27.64 5.80
N ALA A 403 -4.04 26.50 5.45
CA ALA A 403 -4.00 25.33 6.31
C ALA A 403 -3.15 25.58 7.57
N LEU A 404 -1.95 26.15 7.42
CA LEU A 404 -1.02 26.44 8.53
C LEU A 404 -1.49 27.52 9.50
N ALA A 405 -2.37 28.42 9.04
CA ALA A 405 -2.97 29.47 9.86
C ALA A 405 -4.01 28.93 10.85
N GLN A 406 -4.51 27.71 10.65
CA GLN A 406 -5.45 27.08 11.57
C GLN A 406 -4.75 26.53 12.81
N GLU A 407 -5.37 26.69 13.97
CA GLU A 407 -4.88 26.11 15.23
C GLU A 407 -5.13 24.59 15.27
N GLY A 408 -4.27 23.83 15.95
CA GLY A 408 -4.45 22.38 16.13
C GLY A 408 -3.97 21.49 14.99
N VAL A 409 -3.32 22.04 13.95
CA VAL A 409 -2.71 21.25 12.88
C VAL A 409 -1.65 20.31 13.45
N ALA A 410 -1.81 19.00 13.21
CA ALA A 410 -0.89 17.97 13.67
C ALA A 410 0.54 18.21 13.12
N THR A 411 1.56 17.88 13.92
CA THR A 411 2.97 18.18 13.60
C THR A 411 3.41 17.59 12.26
N ASP A 412 2.97 16.38 11.93
CA ASP A 412 3.26 15.71 10.67
C ASP A 412 2.65 16.44 9.46
N LEU A 413 1.38 16.83 9.54
CA LEU A 413 0.72 17.65 8.52
C LEU A 413 1.37 19.03 8.41
N ARG A 414 1.76 19.64 9.53
CA ARG A 414 2.47 20.93 9.57
C ARG A 414 3.79 20.85 8.80
N VAL A 415 4.58 19.81 9.05
CA VAL A 415 5.86 19.57 8.35
C VAL A 415 5.63 19.34 6.86
N SER A 416 4.59 18.58 6.49
CA SER A 416 4.23 18.35 5.08
C SER A 416 3.90 19.67 4.37
N LEU A 417 3.03 20.49 4.95
CA LEU A 417 2.64 21.81 4.43
C LEU A 417 3.85 22.76 4.30
N LEU A 418 4.74 22.78 5.30
CA LEU A 418 5.96 23.58 5.24
C LEU A 418 6.94 23.07 4.17
N THR A 419 6.97 21.77 3.91
CA THR A 419 7.78 21.17 2.82
C THR A 419 7.26 21.60 1.46
N ILE A 420 5.94 21.66 1.27
CA ILE A 420 5.32 22.21 0.06
C ILE A 420 5.71 23.69 -0.12
N LEU A 421 5.59 24.51 0.93
CA LEU A 421 5.97 25.92 0.88
C LEU A 421 7.47 26.13 0.62
N LYS A 422 8.33 25.26 1.17
CA LYS A 422 9.77 25.25 0.86
C LYS A 422 10.02 25.00 -0.62
N ALA A 423 9.36 24.00 -1.20
CA ALA A 423 9.45 23.73 -2.63
C ALA A 423 8.94 24.91 -3.47
N VAL A 424 7.83 25.54 -3.07
CA VAL A 424 7.33 26.78 -3.71
C VAL A 424 8.38 27.90 -3.63
N ALA A 425 9.00 28.12 -2.47
CA ALA A 425 10.01 29.16 -2.29
C ALA A 425 11.21 28.96 -3.23
N GLY A 426 11.71 27.73 -3.35
CA GLY A 426 12.79 27.39 -4.28
C GLY A 426 12.40 27.61 -5.74
N ASN A 427 11.25 27.08 -6.17
CA ASN A 427 10.79 27.18 -7.57
C ASN A 427 10.45 28.61 -8.00
N THR A 428 9.94 29.45 -7.08
CA THR A 428 9.60 30.86 -7.35
C THR A 428 10.73 31.82 -7.00
N GLN A 429 11.85 31.32 -6.47
CA GLN A 429 12.98 32.11 -5.98
C GLN A 429 12.58 33.19 -4.94
N SER A 430 11.54 32.92 -4.14
CA SER A 430 10.95 33.90 -3.22
C SER A 430 11.70 34.01 -1.90
N ARG A 431 12.57 35.01 -1.79
CA ARG A 431 13.27 35.36 -0.54
C ARG A 431 12.31 35.70 0.60
N THR A 432 11.19 36.34 0.29
CA THR A 432 10.16 36.70 1.27
C THR A 432 9.51 35.45 1.87
N LEU A 433 9.16 34.46 1.04
CA LEU A 433 8.59 33.20 1.52
C LEU A 433 9.62 32.39 2.32
N LEU A 434 10.88 32.40 1.90
CA LEU A 434 11.96 31.71 2.63
C LEU A 434 12.17 32.32 4.03
N LYS A 435 12.13 33.65 4.14
CA LYS A 435 12.16 34.35 5.44
C LYS A 435 10.95 33.97 6.30
N TRP A 436 9.76 33.95 5.71
CA TRP A 436 8.54 33.54 6.41
C TRP A 436 8.63 32.09 6.92
N LEU A 437 9.15 31.16 6.11
CA LEU A 437 9.37 29.78 6.49
C LEU A 437 10.25 29.67 7.73
N ARG A 438 11.39 30.35 7.74
CA ARG A 438 12.32 30.36 8.91
C ARG A 438 11.65 30.84 10.20
N GLN A 439 10.72 31.77 10.10
CA GLN A 439 9.96 32.29 11.25
C GLN A 439 8.85 31.34 11.72
N ASN A 440 8.42 30.39 10.88
CA ASN A 440 7.29 29.49 11.12
C ASN A 440 7.70 28.01 11.24
N VAL A 441 9.01 27.73 11.21
CA VAL A 441 9.56 26.41 11.49
C VAL A 441 9.12 25.97 12.90
N PRO A 442 8.50 24.78 13.06
CA PRO A 442 8.11 24.31 14.37
C PRO A 442 9.36 24.09 15.23
N GLY A 443 9.38 24.64 16.44
CA GLY A 443 10.38 24.26 17.45
C GLY A 443 10.15 22.85 18.00
N GLY A 444 11.07 22.35 18.83
CA GLY A 444 10.88 21.12 19.61
C GLY A 444 11.48 19.86 19.01
N GLN A 445 10.97 18.69 19.45
CA GLN A 445 11.57 17.37 19.22
C GLN A 445 11.75 17.01 17.75
N PHE A 446 10.85 17.44 16.85
CA PHE A 446 10.98 17.16 15.42
C PHE A 446 12.25 17.79 14.82
N MET A 447 12.61 19.02 15.19
CA MET A 447 13.81 19.66 14.66
C MET A 447 15.11 19.04 15.16
N ALA A 448 15.04 18.24 16.23
CA ALA A 448 16.18 17.43 16.70
C ALA A 448 16.38 16.14 15.89
N THR A 449 15.37 15.69 15.13
CA THR A 449 15.47 14.49 14.30
C THR A 449 16.34 14.73 13.06
N PRO A 450 16.85 13.67 12.41
CA PRO A 450 17.57 13.80 11.13
C PRO A 450 16.74 14.54 10.07
N GLN A 451 15.44 14.26 9.98
CA GLN A 451 14.51 14.91 9.05
C GLN A 451 14.38 16.41 9.34
N GLY A 452 14.31 16.80 10.61
CA GLY A 452 14.26 18.21 11.01
C GLY A 452 15.54 18.96 10.68
N LYS A 453 16.70 18.34 10.93
CA LYS A 453 18.01 18.90 10.55
C LYS A 453 18.14 19.08 9.04
N LEU A 454 17.77 18.07 8.26
CA LEU A 454 17.76 18.14 6.80
C LEU A 454 16.80 19.24 6.30
N PHE A 455 15.63 19.40 6.93
CA PHE A 455 14.70 20.46 6.57
C PHE A 455 15.33 21.86 6.72
N ILE A 456 16.04 22.12 7.82
CA ILE A 456 16.75 23.39 8.04
C ILE A 456 17.89 23.56 7.04
N GLN A 457 18.72 22.53 6.85
CA GLN A 457 19.83 22.59 5.91
C GLN A 457 19.35 22.84 4.47
N ASP A 458 18.18 22.32 4.09
CA ASP A 458 17.62 22.58 2.78
C ASP A 458 17.11 24.03 2.63
N LEU A 459 16.58 24.65 3.69
CA LEU A 459 16.30 26.09 3.68
C LEU A 459 17.58 26.94 3.53
N ASP A 460 18.70 26.48 4.11
CA ASP A 460 20.02 27.10 3.91
C ASP A 460 20.50 26.89 2.47
N ALA A 461 20.38 25.69 1.92
CA ALA A 461 20.74 25.38 0.54
C ALA A 461 19.97 26.27 -0.46
N ILE A 462 18.65 26.39 -0.31
CA ILE A 462 17.84 27.29 -1.16
C ILE A 462 18.31 28.74 -1.03
N GLN A 463 18.62 29.22 0.19
CA GLN A 463 19.15 30.58 0.38
C GLN A 463 20.49 30.77 -0.34
N LEU A 464 21.40 29.80 -0.21
CA LEU A 464 22.72 29.84 -0.83
C LEU A 464 22.64 29.77 -2.36
N GLU A 465 21.71 28.99 -2.92
CA GLU A 465 21.39 28.99 -4.35
C GLU A 465 20.91 30.37 -4.82
N LEU A 466 20.02 31.01 -4.06
CA LEU A 466 19.51 32.35 -4.36
C LEU A 466 20.57 33.44 -4.26
N ASP A 467 21.55 33.27 -3.38
CA ASP A 467 22.72 34.15 -3.23
C ASP A 467 23.84 33.80 -4.21
N ARG A 468 23.69 32.73 -5.00
CA ARG A 468 24.71 32.19 -5.92
C ARG A 468 26.04 31.85 -5.22
N ASN A 469 25.98 31.48 -3.96
CA ASN A 469 27.14 31.06 -3.17
C ASN A 469 27.36 29.55 -3.32
N TRP A 470 27.91 29.16 -4.48
CA TRP A 470 28.05 27.75 -4.88
C TRP A 470 29.02 26.96 -4.00
N GLU A 471 30.02 27.62 -3.41
CA GLU A 471 31.02 26.97 -2.54
C GLU A 471 30.38 26.57 -1.20
N ALA A 472 29.68 27.49 -0.55
CA ALA A 472 28.97 27.17 0.68
C ALA A 472 27.79 26.22 0.43
N LEU A 473 27.15 26.30 -0.75
CA LEU A 473 26.11 25.36 -1.16
C LEU A 473 26.65 23.93 -1.27
N ALA A 474 27.77 23.73 -1.96
CA ALA A 474 28.38 22.41 -2.11
C ALA A 474 28.72 21.79 -0.74
N LEU A 475 29.32 22.59 0.16
CA LEU A 475 29.60 22.15 1.53
C LEU A 475 28.33 21.81 2.33
N ASN A 476 27.27 22.61 2.17
CA ASN A 476 25.99 22.34 2.81
C ASN A 476 25.36 21.03 2.31
N LEU A 477 25.39 20.77 1.01
CA LEU A 477 24.87 19.54 0.40
C LEU A 477 25.69 18.31 0.78
N GLU A 478 27.01 18.41 0.91
CA GLU A 478 27.85 17.32 1.43
C GLU A 478 27.50 16.98 2.89
N ASN A 479 27.21 17.99 3.71
CA ASN A 479 26.72 17.75 5.08
C ASN A 479 25.33 17.09 5.09
N GLN A 480 24.43 17.47 4.19
CA GLN A 480 23.13 16.80 4.04
C GLN A 480 23.30 15.33 3.62
N LEU A 481 24.19 15.05 2.67
CA LEU A 481 24.51 13.69 2.23
C LEU A 481 25.09 12.84 3.37
N LYS A 482 25.95 13.42 4.22
CA LYS A 482 26.48 12.76 5.40
C LYS A 482 25.38 12.34 6.38
N ILE A 483 24.48 13.27 6.73
CA ILE A 483 23.32 12.97 7.59
C ILE A 483 22.43 11.89 6.96
N THR A 484 22.16 12.01 5.66
CA THR A 484 21.34 11.06 4.90
C THR A 484 21.94 9.66 4.94
N THR A 485 23.27 9.56 4.82
CA THR A 485 24.02 8.29 4.85
C THR A 485 24.05 7.69 6.25
N GLU A 486 24.41 8.49 7.27
CA GLU A 486 24.46 8.09 8.68
C GLU A 486 23.12 7.53 9.17
N HIS A 487 22.01 8.10 8.68
CA HIS A 487 20.67 7.71 9.07
C HIS A 487 19.94 6.81 8.05
N LYS A 488 20.64 6.29 7.03
CA LYS A 488 20.11 5.37 6.00
C LYS A 488 18.86 5.90 5.27
N MET A 489 18.82 7.19 4.96
CA MET A 489 17.70 7.86 4.30
C MET A 489 17.85 7.89 2.77
N SER A 490 17.92 6.72 2.12
CA SER A 490 18.28 6.61 0.68
C SER A 490 17.32 7.34 -0.27
N GLU A 491 16.06 7.56 0.11
CA GLU A 491 15.03 8.19 -0.74
C GLU A 491 15.42 9.59 -1.23
N ASN A 492 16.20 10.35 -0.44
CA ASN A 492 16.61 11.72 -0.78
C ASN A 492 18.02 11.81 -1.39
N ALA A 493 18.79 10.71 -1.36
CA ALA A 493 20.19 10.74 -1.76
C ALA A 493 20.35 11.16 -3.23
N LYS A 494 19.50 10.64 -4.12
CA LYS A 494 19.58 10.94 -5.56
C LYS A 494 19.45 12.43 -5.87
N ASP A 495 18.46 13.10 -5.27
CA ASP A 495 18.22 14.53 -5.50
C ASP A 495 19.35 15.39 -4.92
N LEU A 496 19.85 15.03 -3.72
CA LEU A 496 20.98 15.70 -3.10
C LEU A 496 22.27 15.56 -3.92
N GLU A 497 22.55 14.37 -4.44
CA GLU A 497 23.69 14.11 -5.33
C GLU A 497 23.59 14.92 -6.64
N LEU A 498 22.40 15.00 -7.25
CA LEU A 498 22.16 15.82 -8.44
C LEU A 498 22.35 17.31 -8.17
N ARG A 499 21.86 17.83 -7.04
CA ARG A 499 22.04 19.23 -6.63
C ARG A 499 23.50 19.53 -6.32
N ALA A 500 24.22 18.60 -5.70
CA ALA A 500 25.65 18.73 -5.44
C ALA A 500 26.44 18.78 -6.76
N ALA A 501 26.09 17.91 -7.71
CA ALA A 501 26.67 17.95 -9.07
C ALA A 501 26.39 19.30 -9.77
N GLU A 502 25.18 19.86 -9.67
CA GLU A 502 24.89 21.19 -10.24
C GLU A 502 25.69 22.32 -9.56
N ALA A 503 25.84 22.26 -8.24
CA ALA A 503 26.64 23.23 -7.48
C ALA A 503 28.12 23.19 -7.91
N TYR A 504 28.71 22.00 -8.00
CA TYR A 504 30.09 21.84 -8.48
C TYR A 504 30.27 22.19 -9.96
N PHE A 505 29.26 21.97 -10.80
CA PHE A 505 29.29 22.41 -12.20
C PHE A 505 29.27 23.94 -12.29
N SER A 506 28.50 24.60 -11.42
CA SER A 506 28.49 26.07 -11.28
C SER A 506 29.83 26.61 -10.77
N LEU A 507 30.51 25.90 -9.86
CA LEU A 507 31.86 26.26 -9.43
C LEU A 507 32.89 26.09 -10.55
N TYR A 508 32.81 24.99 -11.30
CA TYR A 508 33.71 24.74 -12.43
C TYR A 508 33.57 25.79 -13.53
N THR A 509 32.33 26.16 -13.88
CA THR A 509 32.07 27.19 -14.91
C THR A 509 32.67 28.55 -14.51
N ASN A 510 32.62 28.90 -13.23
CA ASN A 510 33.18 30.15 -12.69
C ASN A 510 34.71 30.13 -12.53
N THR A 511 35.29 29.03 -12.07
CA THR A 511 36.71 28.97 -11.66
C THR A 511 37.62 28.24 -12.65
N ARG A 512 37.05 27.41 -13.52
CA ARG A 512 37.74 26.48 -14.43
C ARG A 512 38.71 25.50 -13.77
N ARG A 513 38.57 25.24 -12.46
CA ARG A 513 39.41 24.28 -11.73
C ARG A 513 39.00 22.82 -12.02
N PRO A 514 39.95 21.93 -12.37
CA PRO A 514 39.65 20.54 -12.73
C PRO A 514 39.08 19.72 -11.57
N GLU A 515 39.40 20.08 -10.32
CA GLU A 515 38.89 19.45 -9.11
C GLU A 515 37.35 19.49 -9.04
N HIS A 516 36.75 20.63 -9.38
CA HIS A 516 35.29 20.77 -9.38
C HIS A 516 34.64 19.94 -10.49
N LEU A 517 35.27 19.86 -11.68
CA LEU A 517 34.78 19.00 -12.75
C LEU A 517 34.84 17.51 -12.35
N SER A 518 35.90 17.10 -11.64
CA SER A 518 36.00 15.75 -11.07
C SER A 518 34.88 15.47 -10.07
N ALA A 519 34.59 16.43 -9.18
CA ALA A 519 33.48 16.34 -8.22
C ALA A 519 32.12 16.19 -8.91
N VAL A 520 31.85 16.94 -10.00
CA VAL A 520 30.62 16.77 -10.80
C VAL A 520 30.47 15.33 -11.26
N TYR A 521 31.51 14.75 -11.87
CA TYR A 521 31.44 13.38 -12.36
C TYR A 521 31.24 12.37 -11.22
N ARG A 522 31.92 12.54 -10.08
CA ARG A 522 31.75 11.70 -8.90
C ARG A 522 30.29 11.66 -8.44
N HIS A 523 29.65 12.82 -8.29
CA HIS A 523 28.25 12.90 -7.87
C HIS A 523 27.31 12.29 -8.94
N LEU A 524 27.55 12.55 -10.24
CA LEU A 524 26.75 11.92 -11.30
C LEU A 524 26.91 10.40 -11.38
N ASP A 525 28.08 9.87 -11.03
CA ASP A 525 28.30 8.42 -10.93
C ASP A 525 27.56 7.81 -9.75
N LEU A 526 27.47 8.50 -8.61
CA LEU A 526 26.63 8.08 -7.49
C LEU A 526 25.14 8.09 -7.87
N VAL A 527 24.66 9.13 -8.56
CA VAL A 527 23.27 9.18 -9.10
C VAL A 527 23.01 8.02 -10.04
N ARG A 528 23.99 7.69 -10.90
CA ARG A 528 23.88 6.54 -11.81
C ARG A 528 23.80 5.22 -11.04
N THR A 529 24.59 5.03 -9.99
CA THR A 529 24.51 3.86 -9.11
C THR A 529 23.12 3.77 -8.48
N LEU A 530 22.58 4.87 -7.96
CA LEU A 530 21.22 4.92 -7.41
C LEU A 530 20.14 4.65 -8.47
N ALA A 531 20.31 5.12 -9.70
CA ALA A 531 19.38 4.83 -10.80
C ALA A 531 19.42 3.36 -11.24
N LEU A 532 20.62 2.75 -11.21
CA LEU A 532 20.81 1.31 -11.44
C LEU A 532 20.18 0.49 -10.31
N GLU A 533 20.34 0.90 -9.06
CA GLU A 533 19.68 0.28 -7.89
C GLU A 533 18.15 0.31 -7.98
N ALA A 534 17.60 1.30 -8.71
CA ALA A 534 16.17 1.50 -8.91
C ALA A 534 15.64 0.94 -10.25
N ASP A 535 16.46 0.20 -11.00
CA ASP A 535 16.15 -0.35 -12.34
C ASP A 535 15.65 0.70 -13.35
N TYR A 536 16.10 1.96 -13.20
CA TYR A 536 15.63 3.07 -14.03
C TYR A 536 16.59 3.36 -15.18
N TYR A 537 16.69 2.37 -16.08
CA TYR A 537 17.56 2.41 -17.28
C TYR A 537 17.36 3.63 -18.20
N PRO A 538 16.15 4.20 -18.39
CA PRO A 538 16.00 5.46 -19.12
C PRO A 538 16.76 6.62 -18.47
N GLU A 539 16.82 6.68 -17.13
CA GLU A 539 17.58 7.71 -16.41
C GLU A 539 19.08 7.51 -16.58
N MET A 540 19.57 6.26 -16.55
CA MET A 540 20.97 5.97 -16.84
C MET A 540 21.41 6.47 -18.22
N CYS A 541 20.60 6.20 -19.25
CA CYS A 541 20.88 6.69 -20.60
C CYS A 541 20.95 8.24 -20.65
N ARG A 542 19.96 8.92 -20.03
CA ARG A 542 19.96 10.39 -19.96
C ARG A 542 21.15 10.94 -19.17
N LEU A 543 21.57 10.27 -18.08
CA LEU A 543 22.74 10.68 -17.29
C LEU A 543 24.02 10.58 -18.14
N SER A 544 24.17 9.51 -18.93
CA SER A 544 25.28 9.37 -19.88
C SER A 544 25.28 10.49 -20.93
N ILE A 545 24.12 10.86 -21.49
CA ILE A 545 24.00 12.04 -22.37
C ILE A 545 24.48 13.30 -21.65
N MET A 546 24.02 13.54 -20.41
CA MET A 546 24.43 14.71 -19.63
C MET A 546 25.94 14.75 -19.35
N LYS A 547 26.55 13.62 -18.99
CA LYS A 547 28.01 13.49 -18.80
C LYS A 547 28.77 13.82 -20.09
N GLY A 548 28.24 13.39 -21.25
CA GLY A 548 28.77 13.71 -22.57
C GLY A 548 28.72 15.21 -22.87
N MET A 549 27.58 15.86 -22.58
CA MET A 549 27.43 17.31 -22.76
C MET A 549 28.36 18.12 -21.83
N ILE A 550 28.52 17.70 -20.57
CA ILE A 550 29.48 18.32 -19.64
C ILE A 550 30.92 18.15 -20.14
N ALA A 551 31.28 16.98 -20.68
CA ALA A 551 32.61 16.73 -21.25
C ALA A 551 32.86 17.63 -22.46
N LEU A 552 31.86 17.78 -23.33
CA LEU A 552 31.93 18.65 -24.50
C LEU A 552 32.09 20.12 -24.11
N HIS A 553 31.32 20.60 -23.11
CA HIS A 553 31.44 21.94 -22.56
C HIS A 553 32.82 22.19 -21.94
N SER A 554 33.42 21.17 -21.33
CA SER A 554 34.75 21.21 -20.72
C SER A 554 35.90 21.06 -21.71
N GLY A 555 35.61 20.86 -23.01
CA GLY A 555 36.61 20.72 -24.07
C GLY A 555 37.22 19.33 -24.21
N VAL A 556 36.69 18.31 -23.52
CA VAL A 556 37.22 16.93 -23.52
C VAL A 556 36.42 16.06 -24.50
N ARG A 557 36.68 16.21 -25.80
CA ARG A 557 35.87 15.59 -26.87
C ARG A 557 35.86 14.07 -26.85
N ASP A 558 36.98 13.42 -26.55
CA ASP A 558 37.05 11.95 -26.52
C ASP A 558 36.18 11.37 -25.40
N ARG A 559 36.15 12.04 -24.25
CA ARG A 559 35.28 11.68 -23.13
C ARG A 559 33.81 11.93 -23.45
N ALA A 560 33.51 13.01 -24.18
CA ALA A 560 32.15 13.28 -24.66
C ALA A 560 31.66 12.17 -25.59
N LYS A 561 32.50 11.76 -26.56
CA LYS A 561 32.22 10.66 -27.48
C LYS A 561 31.90 9.37 -26.73
N ALA A 562 32.76 8.97 -25.78
CA ALA A 562 32.58 7.75 -25.01
C ALA A 562 31.24 7.72 -24.25
N HIS A 563 30.85 8.84 -23.64
CA HIS A 563 29.58 8.93 -22.92
C HIS A 563 28.35 8.89 -23.84
N PHE A 564 28.42 9.48 -25.03
CA PHE A 564 27.32 9.38 -25.99
C PHE A 564 27.20 7.98 -26.62
N GLU A 565 28.33 7.31 -26.89
CA GLU A 565 28.33 5.91 -27.36
C GLU A 565 27.75 4.97 -26.29
N GLU A 566 28.08 5.20 -25.03
CA GLU A 566 27.48 4.48 -23.91
C GLU A 566 25.96 4.73 -23.81
N ALA A 567 25.52 5.99 -23.95
CA ALA A 567 24.09 6.32 -23.95
C ALA A 567 23.34 5.61 -25.07
N LEU A 568 23.92 5.57 -26.28
CA LEU A 568 23.35 4.89 -27.43
C LEU A 568 23.25 3.37 -27.18
N ARG A 569 24.33 2.75 -26.68
CA ARG A 569 24.33 1.32 -26.34
C ARG A 569 23.23 0.98 -25.34
N LEU A 570 23.07 1.76 -24.27
CA LEU A 570 22.00 1.57 -23.29
C LEU A 570 20.61 1.76 -23.94
N ALA A 571 20.44 2.79 -24.78
CA ALA A 571 19.16 3.03 -25.44
C ALA A 571 18.80 1.91 -26.44
N GLU A 572 19.78 1.27 -27.08
CA GLU A 572 19.58 0.12 -27.96
C GLU A 572 19.27 -1.16 -27.18
N GLU A 573 20.03 -1.45 -26.11
CA GLU A 573 19.84 -2.61 -25.24
C GLU A 573 18.44 -2.66 -24.63
N TYR A 574 17.92 -1.52 -24.19
CA TYR A 574 16.61 -1.41 -23.54
C TYR A 574 15.49 -0.88 -24.48
N ASN A 575 15.78 -0.77 -25.78
CA ASN A 575 14.83 -0.36 -26.82
C ASN A 575 14.13 1.00 -26.58
N PHE A 576 14.88 2.02 -26.17
CA PHE A 576 14.39 3.38 -25.97
C PHE A 576 14.57 4.26 -27.23
N GLU A 577 13.69 4.12 -28.23
CA GLU A 577 13.81 4.78 -29.54
C GLU A 577 14.11 6.29 -29.47
N ALA A 578 13.35 7.04 -28.66
CA ALA A 578 13.56 8.48 -28.50
C ALA A 578 14.94 8.85 -27.91
N LEU A 579 15.48 8.01 -27.03
CA LEU A 579 16.81 8.22 -26.44
C LEU A 579 17.92 7.76 -27.39
N GLN A 580 17.68 6.76 -28.24
CA GLN A 580 18.61 6.38 -29.30
C GLN A 580 18.79 7.53 -30.28
N GLU A 581 17.68 8.14 -30.73
CA GLU A 581 17.70 9.29 -31.63
C GLU A 581 18.46 10.46 -31.02
N GLN A 582 18.16 10.80 -29.76
CA GLN A 582 18.87 11.85 -29.03
C GLN A 582 20.39 11.58 -28.91
N ALA A 583 20.80 10.34 -28.61
CA ALA A 583 22.22 10.00 -28.50
C ALA A 583 22.94 10.05 -29.86
N ARG A 584 22.28 9.64 -30.95
CA ARG A 584 22.81 9.74 -32.32
C ARG A 584 23.01 11.18 -32.77
N GLU A 585 22.02 12.05 -32.51
CA GLU A 585 22.10 13.47 -32.83
C GLU A 585 23.32 14.14 -32.15
N GLN A 586 23.58 13.82 -30.88
CA GLN A 586 24.74 14.34 -30.15
C GLN A 586 26.08 13.82 -30.71
N LEU A 587 26.14 12.55 -31.16
CA LEU A 587 27.32 11.99 -31.83
C LEU A 587 27.56 12.64 -33.20
N GLU A 588 26.52 12.93 -33.97
CA GLU A 588 26.63 13.63 -35.26
C GLU A 588 27.09 15.07 -35.08
N THR A 589 26.54 15.77 -34.08
CA THR A 589 26.98 17.12 -33.70
C THR A 589 28.47 17.13 -33.36
N LEU A 590 28.95 16.14 -32.60
CA LEU A 590 30.37 16.00 -32.26
C LEU A 590 31.27 15.84 -33.51
N ARG A 591 30.81 15.08 -34.51
CA ARG A 591 31.54 14.76 -35.75
C ARG A 591 31.61 15.93 -36.73
N SER A 592 30.56 16.76 -36.80
CA SER A 592 30.42 17.81 -37.81
C SER A 592 31.41 18.99 -37.68
N GLN A 593 32.17 19.09 -36.59
CA GLN A 593 33.07 20.22 -36.23
C GLN A 593 32.43 21.63 -36.25
N ALA A 594 31.16 21.77 -36.62
CA ALA A 594 30.47 23.03 -36.85
C ALA A 594 29.35 23.28 -35.80
N GLY A 595 29.74 23.87 -34.66
CA GLY A 595 28.87 24.59 -33.71
C GLY A 595 27.99 23.77 -32.75
N PRO A 596 27.35 24.41 -31.75
CA PRO A 596 27.86 25.40 -30.79
C PRO A 596 28.42 24.69 -29.53
N ARG A 597 29.13 25.43 -28.64
CA ARG A 597 29.28 24.96 -27.25
C ARG A 597 27.86 24.85 -26.68
N GLU A 598 27.43 23.65 -26.29
CA GLU A 598 26.18 23.45 -25.56
C GLU A 598 26.12 24.48 -24.42
N SER A 599 25.05 25.27 -24.45
CA SER A 599 24.94 26.41 -23.56
C SER A 599 24.90 25.91 -22.11
N GLU A 600 25.55 26.61 -21.20
CA GLU A 600 25.47 26.31 -19.77
C GLU A 600 23.99 26.20 -19.32
N SER A 601 23.11 26.97 -19.95
CA SER A 601 21.67 26.93 -19.71
C SER A 601 21.02 25.59 -20.09
N THR A 602 21.49 24.92 -21.15
CA THR A 602 21.02 23.59 -21.55
C THR A 602 21.36 22.56 -20.47
N ILE A 603 22.62 22.54 -20.03
CA ILE A 603 23.11 21.59 -19.01
C ILE A 603 22.41 21.83 -17.67
N ARG A 604 22.28 23.09 -17.23
CA ARG A 604 21.49 23.43 -16.02
C ARG A 604 20.02 23.02 -16.15
N SER A 605 19.43 23.15 -17.35
CA SER A 605 18.04 22.69 -17.56
C SER A 605 17.91 21.18 -17.41
N MET A 606 18.94 20.40 -17.77
CA MET A 606 18.96 18.95 -17.58
C MET A 606 19.00 18.59 -16.09
N PHE A 607 19.89 19.22 -15.31
CA PHE A 607 19.93 19.03 -13.84
C PHE A 607 18.54 19.21 -13.22
N ARG A 608 17.85 20.32 -13.55
CA ARG A 608 16.48 20.57 -13.07
C ARG A 608 15.46 19.55 -13.54
N ARG A 609 15.59 19.02 -14.77
CA ARG A 609 14.70 17.97 -15.30
C ARG A 609 14.90 16.63 -14.59
N PHE A 610 16.12 16.31 -14.15
CA PHE A 610 16.37 15.12 -13.33
C PHE A 610 15.82 15.27 -11.91
N ALA A 611 16.00 16.44 -11.29
CA ALA A 611 15.49 16.72 -9.94
C ALA A 611 13.94 16.79 -9.87
N SER A 612 13.28 17.32 -10.90
CA SER A 612 11.82 17.54 -10.91
C SER A 612 10.96 16.38 -11.40
N ARG A 613 11.55 15.30 -11.94
CA ARG A 613 10.78 14.12 -12.37
C ARG A 613 10.69 13.11 -11.24
N ARG A 614 9.58 13.11 -10.50
CA ARG A 614 9.08 11.85 -9.90
C ARG A 614 8.93 10.86 -11.05
N SER A 615 9.56 9.70 -10.90
CA SER A 615 9.70 8.61 -11.88
C SER A 615 8.53 8.53 -12.86
N GLN A 616 8.78 8.78 -14.16
CA GLN A 616 7.86 8.31 -15.21
C GLN A 616 7.64 6.81 -15.02
N GLU A 617 6.43 6.35 -15.38
CA GLU A 617 5.95 4.96 -15.26
C GLU A 617 7.07 3.94 -15.15
N ARG A 618 7.14 3.29 -13.97
CA ARG A 618 7.88 2.03 -13.81
C ARG A 618 7.28 1.06 -14.82
N THR A 619 7.91 0.91 -15.97
CA THR A 619 7.81 -0.35 -16.70
C THR A 619 8.42 -1.39 -15.78
N VAL A 620 7.58 -2.17 -15.11
CA VAL A 620 8.00 -3.24 -14.20
C VAL A 620 8.79 -4.25 -15.02
N VAL A 621 10.11 -4.12 -14.97
CA VAL A 621 11.01 -5.15 -15.47
C VAL A 621 11.14 -6.18 -14.34
N PRO A 622 10.93 -7.48 -14.60
CA PRO A 622 11.04 -8.50 -13.56
C PRO A 622 12.46 -8.57 -12.99
N PRO A 623 12.62 -8.86 -11.69
CA PRO A 623 13.92 -8.92 -11.02
C PRO A 623 14.84 -9.98 -11.64
N ALA A 624 16.16 -9.75 -11.56
CA ALA A 624 17.16 -10.72 -12.00
C ALA A 624 17.00 -12.05 -11.25
N THR A 625 17.07 -13.16 -11.98
CA THR A 625 16.91 -14.51 -11.45
C THR A 625 18.27 -15.20 -11.44
N VAL A 626 18.68 -15.72 -10.28
CA VAL A 626 19.87 -16.57 -10.15
C VAL A 626 19.49 -17.98 -10.58
N LEU A 627 20.14 -18.46 -11.63
CA LEU A 627 19.85 -19.73 -12.30
C LEU A 627 20.70 -20.87 -11.69
N ALA A 628 21.95 -20.56 -11.36
CA ALA A 628 22.87 -21.46 -10.69
C ALA A 628 23.85 -20.68 -9.83
N MET A 629 24.31 -21.28 -8.73
CA MET A 629 25.31 -20.69 -7.85
C MET A 629 26.30 -21.74 -7.39
N TRP A 630 27.58 -21.45 -7.51
CA TRP A 630 28.65 -22.24 -6.94
C TRP A 630 29.28 -21.48 -5.78
N LEU A 631 29.33 -22.11 -4.61
CA LEU A 631 29.88 -21.54 -3.38
C LEU A 631 31.02 -22.41 -2.89
N SER A 632 32.17 -21.80 -2.62
CA SER A 632 33.37 -22.49 -2.15
C SER A 632 34.01 -21.78 -0.95
N ASP A 633 34.55 -22.57 -0.02
CA ASP A 633 35.44 -22.11 1.05
C ASP A 633 36.89 -22.41 0.64
N SER A 634 37.71 -21.38 0.57
CA SER A 634 39.12 -21.48 0.19
C SER A 634 39.98 -22.20 1.23
N ARG A 635 39.46 -22.42 2.44
CA ARG A 635 40.21 -22.94 3.61
C ARG A 635 39.95 -24.43 3.90
N HIS A 636 38.78 -24.98 3.53
CA HIS A 636 38.36 -26.32 3.99
C HIS A 636 37.84 -27.28 2.92
N SER A 637 38.10 -27.06 1.62
CA SER A 637 37.67 -27.95 0.52
C SER A 637 36.13 -28.10 0.42
N PHE A 638 35.38 -27.11 0.90
CA PHE A 638 33.92 -27.06 0.80
C PHE A 638 33.53 -26.45 -0.55
N GLU A 639 32.67 -27.16 -1.30
CA GLU A 639 32.19 -26.74 -2.63
C GLU A 639 30.75 -27.24 -2.85
N HIS A 640 29.79 -26.31 -2.93
CA HIS A 640 28.39 -26.63 -3.22
C HIS A 640 27.91 -25.98 -4.50
N LEU A 641 27.12 -26.72 -5.27
CA LEU A 641 26.44 -26.23 -6.46
C LEU A 641 24.94 -26.21 -6.22
N PHE A 642 24.35 -25.04 -6.38
CA PHE A 642 22.92 -24.80 -6.30
C PHE A 642 22.36 -24.52 -7.69
N THR A 643 21.19 -25.07 -7.99
CA THR A 643 20.54 -24.90 -9.29
C THR A 643 19.04 -24.74 -9.13
N ASP A 644 18.42 -23.91 -9.96
CA ASP A 644 16.96 -23.85 -10.06
C ASP A 644 16.41 -25.07 -10.86
N PRO A 645 15.61 -25.95 -10.25
CA PRO A 645 15.11 -27.16 -10.92
C PRO A 645 14.03 -26.89 -11.96
N SER A 646 13.40 -25.69 -11.96
CA SER A 646 12.33 -25.34 -12.90
C SER A 646 12.81 -25.08 -14.33
N ILE A 647 14.13 -25.07 -14.55
CA ILE A 647 14.76 -24.62 -15.80
C ILE A 647 15.47 -25.78 -16.52
N ALA A 648 15.37 -27.04 -16.05
CA ALA A 648 16.13 -28.16 -16.58
C ALA A 648 15.73 -28.59 -18.02
N SER A 649 16.52 -28.20 -19.03
CA SER A 649 16.48 -28.74 -20.41
C SER A 649 17.89 -28.95 -20.99
N ASP A 650 18.02 -29.78 -22.05
CA ASP A 650 19.29 -30.22 -22.65
C ASP A 650 20.26 -29.09 -23.09
N THR A 651 19.77 -27.86 -23.24
CA THR A 651 20.62 -26.68 -23.46
C THR A 651 21.58 -26.39 -22.29
N HIS A 652 21.30 -26.87 -21.08
CA HIS A 652 22.04 -26.56 -19.84
C HIS A 652 23.39 -27.27 -19.69
N GLY A 653 23.65 -28.34 -20.46
CA GLY A 653 24.99 -28.93 -20.55
C GLY A 653 26.03 -27.92 -21.06
N ALA A 654 25.64 -27.09 -22.03
CA ALA A 654 26.50 -26.01 -22.56
C ALA A 654 26.72 -24.88 -21.54
N TYR A 655 25.80 -24.67 -20.60
CA TYR A 655 25.91 -23.65 -19.56
C TYR A 655 26.83 -24.07 -18.41
N ILE A 656 26.75 -25.33 -17.98
CA ILE A 656 27.71 -25.90 -17.02
C ILE A 656 29.11 -25.93 -17.64
N GLN A 657 29.21 -26.23 -18.94
CA GLN A 657 30.45 -26.10 -19.71
C GLN A 657 30.96 -24.64 -19.69
N GLY A 658 30.09 -23.65 -19.89
CA GLY A 658 30.44 -22.23 -19.82
C GLY A 658 30.96 -21.78 -18.46
N VAL A 659 30.37 -22.24 -17.36
CA VAL A 659 30.87 -21.98 -16.00
C VAL A 659 32.21 -22.67 -15.77
N ALA A 660 32.38 -23.91 -16.25
CA ALA A 660 33.64 -24.66 -16.16
C ALA A 660 34.77 -24.06 -17.03
N ASP A 661 34.44 -23.52 -18.20
CA ASP A 661 35.40 -22.86 -19.09
C ASP A 661 35.79 -21.48 -18.54
N THR A 662 34.84 -20.75 -17.96
CA THR A 662 35.12 -19.50 -17.21
C THR A 662 36.03 -19.76 -16.01
N TRP A 663 35.80 -20.86 -15.29
CA TRP A 663 36.66 -21.33 -14.19
C TRP A 663 38.08 -21.66 -14.64
N ARG A 664 38.24 -22.29 -15.81
CA ARG A 664 39.56 -22.56 -16.41
C ARG A 664 40.28 -21.26 -16.83
N MET A 665 39.54 -20.27 -17.34
CA MET A 665 40.09 -18.96 -17.71
C MET A 665 40.49 -18.12 -16.50
N MET A 666 39.72 -18.16 -15.40
CA MET A 666 40.05 -17.48 -14.14
C MET A 666 41.35 -17.95 -13.46
N ARG A 667 41.85 -19.16 -13.81
CA ARG A 667 43.16 -19.62 -13.33
C ARG A 667 44.35 -18.99 -14.08
N ALA A 668 44.09 -18.22 -15.14
CA ALA A 668 45.12 -17.72 -16.04
C ALA A 668 45.50 -16.24 -15.85
N GLU A 669 44.68 -15.39 -15.22
CA GLU A 669 44.99 -13.96 -14.98
C GLU A 669 44.09 -13.34 -13.89
N ASP A 670 44.58 -12.30 -13.19
CA ASP A 670 43.94 -11.59 -12.06
C ASP A 670 42.78 -10.65 -12.46
N GLU A 671 41.87 -10.40 -11.52
CA GLU A 671 40.85 -9.31 -11.47
C GLU A 671 39.70 -9.28 -12.51
N THR A 672 38.86 -10.32 -12.60
CA THR A 672 37.54 -10.21 -13.28
C THR A 672 36.37 -10.36 -12.31
N GLU A 673 35.61 -9.29 -12.07
CA GLU A 673 34.47 -9.23 -11.12
C GLU A 673 33.13 -9.72 -11.73
N SER A 674 32.96 -9.64 -13.05
CA SER A 674 31.81 -10.21 -13.76
C SER A 674 32.07 -10.39 -15.27
N PHE A 675 31.33 -11.29 -15.92
CA PHE A 675 31.35 -11.50 -17.37
C PHE A 675 29.95 -11.73 -17.93
N THR A 676 29.64 -11.12 -19.09
CA THR A 676 28.34 -11.28 -19.77
C THR A 676 28.53 -12.03 -21.08
N GLY A 677 27.95 -13.23 -21.20
CA GLY A 677 27.94 -14.04 -22.41
C GLY A 677 26.60 -13.99 -23.16
N LYS A 678 26.53 -14.64 -24.32
CA LYS A 678 25.31 -14.68 -25.17
C LYS A 678 24.06 -15.27 -24.49
N THR A 679 24.24 -15.95 -23.36
CA THR A 679 23.24 -16.79 -22.74
C THR A 679 22.95 -16.43 -21.27
N GLY A 680 23.65 -15.45 -20.70
CA GLY A 680 23.50 -15.03 -19.31
C GLY A 680 24.76 -14.32 -18.80
N SER A 681 24.74 -13.92 -17.54
CA SER A 681 25.86 -13.23 -16.89
C SER A 681 26.35 -13.98 -15.67
N VAL A 682 27.67 -14.03 -15.52
CA VAL A 682 28.34 -14.62 -14.37
C VAL A 682 28.83 -13.49 -13.48
N VAL A 683 28.41 -13.53 -12.22
CA VAL A 683 28.85 -12.62 -11.15
C VAL A 683 29.78 -13.40 -10.23
N VAL A 684 30.97 -12.86 -9.98
CA VAL A 684 32.00 -13.49 -9.15
C VAL A 684 32.26 -12.60 -7.94
N GLU A 685 31.90 -13.08 -6.75
CA GLU A 685 32.11 -12.37 -5.50
C GLU A 685 33.06 -13.13 -4.58
N ARG A 686 33.97 -12.40 -3.93
CA ARG A 686 35.02 -12.95 -3.08
C ARG A 686 35.00 -12.28 -1.70
N SER A 687 35.33 -13.06 -0.69
CA SER A 687 35.62 -12.62 0.68
C SER A 687 36.91 -13.29 1.16
N GLU A 688 37.31 -13.04 2.41
CA GLU A 688 38.57 -13.53 2.99
C GLU A 688 38.63 -15.07 3.04
N GLY A 689 37.50 -15.77 3.07
CA GLY A 689 37.37 -17.22 3.19
C GLY A 689 36.46 -17.86 2.15
N PHE A 690 35.57 -17.10 1.50
CA PHE A 690 34.57 -17.67 0.58
C PHE A 690 34.59 -17.04 -0.82
N LEU A 691 34.28 -17.87 -1.82
CA LEU A 691 34.07 -17.49 -3.22
C LEU A 691 32.67 -17.92 -3.66
N ALA A 692 31.88 -16.98 -4.17
CA ALA A 692 30.58 -17.25 -4.77
C ALA A 692 30.61 -16.88 -6.26
N ILE A 693 30.20 -17.83 -7.11
CA ILE A 693 30.03 -17.64 -8.55
C ILE A 693 28.56 -17.89 -8.88
N ALA A 694 27.85 -16.85 -9.31
CA ALA A 694 26.43 -16.95 -9.66
C ALA A 694 26.20 -16.71 -11.14
N LEU A 695 25.47 -17.62 -11.78
CA LEU A 695 24.93 -17.44 -13.12
C LEU A 695 23.53 -16.85 -13.01
N CYS A 696 23.32 -15.73 -13.71
CA CYS A 696 22.07 -14.99 -13.69
C CYS A 696 21.58 -14.74 -15.12
N ASN A 697 20.26 -14.64 -15.28
CA ASN A 697 19.68 -14.23 -16.56
C ASN A 697 20.04 -12.78 -16.93
N ARG A 698 20.35 -11.94 -15.94
CA ARG A 698 20.86 -10.57 -16.08
C ARG A 698 21.86 -10.26 -14.96
N PRO A 699 22.97 -9.56 -15.23
CA PRO A 699 23.84 -9.06 -14.18
C PRO A 699 23.15 -7.85 -13.54
N GLY A 700 23.17 -7.75 -12.22
CA GLY A 700 22.58 -6.63 -11.52
C GLY A 700 23.21 -6.42 -10.15
N TYR A 701 23.28 -5.17 -9.72
CA TYR A 701 23.82 -4.80 -8.40
C TYR A 701 23.10 -5.50 -7.25
N LEU A 702 21.80 -5.81 -7.39
CA LEU A 702 21.05 -6.60 -6.40
C LEU A 702 21.58 -8.02 -6.24
N VAL A 703 21.91 -8.70 -7.34
CA VAL A 703 22.54 -10.03 -7.28
C VAL A 703 23.89 -9.92 -6.57
N GLN A 704 24.69 -8.93 -6.96
CA GLN A 704 26.01 -8.68 -6.38
C GLN A 704 25.92 -8.40 -4.87
N LYS A 705 25.00 -7.52 -4.46
CA LYS A 705 24.74 -7.18 -3.06
C LYS A 705 24.21 -8.36 -2.26
N SER A 706 23.31 -9.17 -2.83
CA SER A 706 22.83 -10.39 -2.18
C SER A 706 23.96 -11.41 -2.00
N LEU A 707 24.86 -11.55 -2.98
CA LEU A 707 26.05 -12.38 -2.86
C LEU A 707 27.02 -11.83 -1.79
N GLN A 708 27.32 -10.53 -1.79
CA GLN A 708 28.18 -9.90 -0.78
C GLN A 708 27.60 -10.01 0.63
N ALA A 709 26.28 -9.83 0.78
CA ALA A 709 25.58 -10.01 2.05
C ALA A 709 25.63 -11.47 2.51
N LEU A 710 25.44 -12.42 1.59
CA LEU A 710 25.61 -13.86 1.85
C LEU A 710 27.03 -14.16 2.34
N LEU A 711 28.06 -13.71 1.61
CA LEU A 711 29.46 -13.91 1.98
C LEU A 711 29.80 -13.28 3.34
N SER A 712 29.28 -12.08 3.62
CA SER A 712 29.49 -11.40 4.90
C SER A 712 28.85 -12.16 6.07
N LYS A 713 27.67 -12.74 5.88
CA LYS A 713 27.01 -13.59 6.90
C LYS A 713 27.79 -14.88 7.13
N LEU A 714 28.32 -15.49 6.06
CA LEU A 714 29.17 -16.68 6.15
C LEU A 714 30.48 -16.39 6.89
N GLU A 715 31.11 -15.25 6.65
CA GLU A 715 32.32 -14.84 7.37
C GLU A 715 32.10 -14.59 8.87
N ALA A 716 30.92 -14.04 9.20
CA ALA A 716 30.51 -13.76 10.57
C ALA A 716 30.07 -15.01 11.35
N PHE A 717 29.95 -16.17 10.69
CA PHE A 717 29.54 -17.41 11.33
C PHE A 717 30.61 -17.92 12.30
N SER A 718 30.22 -18.15 13.55
CA SER A 718 31.14 -18.43 14.66
C SER A 718 31.81 -19.81 14.60
N LEU A 719 31.25 -20.76 13.85
CA LEU A 719 31.72 -22.16 13.78
C LEU A 719 32.29 -22.52 12.39
N LYS A 720 32.89 -21.53 11.70
CA LYS A 720 33.46 -21.69 10.34
C LYS A 720 34.60 -22.73 10.19
N SER A 721 35.09 -23.29 11.28
CA SER A 721 36.06 -24.39 11.28
C SER A 721 35.42 -25.79 11.31
N VAL A 722 34.09 -25.88 11.44
CA VAL A 722 33.34 -27.14 11.47
C VAL A 722 32.61 -27.30 10.12
N PRO A 723 33.09 -28.16 9.21
CA PRO A 723 32.59 -28.21 7.82
C PRO A 723 31.10 -28.53 7.71
N GLU A 724 30.59 -29.45 8.53
CA GLU A 724 29.20 -29.92 8.51
C GLU A 724 28.22 -28.82 8.93
N GLU A 725 28.54 -28.08 10.00
CA GLU A 725 27.73 -26.97 10.49
C GLU A 725 27.81 -25.75 9.56
N THR A 726 28.99 -25.49 9.00
CA THR A 726 29.19 -24.43 8.01
C THR A 726 28.41 -24.73 6.73
N SER A 727 28.36 -26.00 6.31
CA SER A 727 27.56 -26.45 5.17
C SER A 727 26.06 -26.29 5.40
N ALA A 728 25.55 -26.77 6.55
CA ALA A 728 24.14 -26.60 6.90
C ALA A 728 23.73 -25.12 7.02
N HIS A 729 24.61 -24.28 7.57
CA HIS A 729 24.38 -22.84 7.67
C HIS A 729 24.38 -22.16 6.30
N ALA A 730 25.36 -22.49 5.45
CA ALA A 730 25.44 -21.97 4.08
C ALA A 730 24.22 -22.36 3.24
N LEU A 731 23.79 -23.61 3.33
CA LEU A 731 22.56 -24.10 2.69
C LEU A 731 21.35 -23.28 3.14
N SER A 732 21.17 -23.10 4.44
CA SER A 732 20.05 -22.31 4.99
C SER A 732 20.06 -20.86 4.50
N LEU A 733 21.24 -20.22 4.50
CA LEU A 733 21.38 -18.84 4.04
C LEU A 733 21.09 -18.70 2.55
N VAL A 734 21.66 -19.57 1.71
CA VAL A 734 21.44 -19.56 0.25
C VAL A 734 19.97 -19.75 -0.08
N LEU A 735 19.28 -20.71 0.54
CA LEU A 735 17.85 -20.94 0.30
C LEU A 735 16.96 -19.80 0.79
N SER A 736 17.39 -19.07 1.83
CA SER A 736 16.65 -17.90 2.32
C SER A 736 16.76 -16.69 1.38
N GLU A 737 17.95 -16.46 0.81
CA GLU A 737 18.24 -15.32 -0.06
C GLU A 737 17.84 -15.60 -1.53
N PHE A 738 17.88 -16.87 -1.96
CA PHE A 738 17.57 -17.31 -3.31
C PHE A 738 16.61 -18.51 -3.29
N PRO A 739 15.31 -18.30 -3.03
CA PRO A 739 14.34 -19.38 -2.79
C PRO A 739 14.10 -20.33 -3.98
N SER A 740 14.47 -19.90 -5.19
CA SER A 740 14.34 -20.71 -6.41
C SER A 740 15.45 -21.76 -6.54
N LEU A 741 16.57 -21.57 -5.86
CA LEU A 741 17.69 -22.51 -5.91
C LEU A 741 17.43 -23.73 -5.03
N LYS A 742 17.93 -24.90 -5.46
CA LYS A 742 18.04 -26.09 -4.63
C LYS A 742 19.46 -26.65 -4.70
N GLU A 743 19.93 -27.21 -3.59
CA GLU A 743 21.23 -27.87 -3.55
C GLU A 743 21.22 -29.12 -4.43
N ARG A 744 22.28 -29.28 -5.24
CA ARG A 744 22.52 -30.50 -6.00
C ARG A 744 23.63 -31.29 -5.31
N THR A 745 23.27 -32.36 -4.60
CA THR A 745 24.26 -33.28 -4.02
C THR A 745 25.13 -33.87 -5.13
N ARG A 746 26.46 -33.78 -4.98
CA ARG A 746 27.40 -34.53 -5.82
C ARG A 746 27.05 -36.02 -5.76
N THR A 747 26.78 -36.62 -6.92
CA THR A 747 27.08 -38.04 -7.17
C THR A 747 28.40 -38.13 -7.88
#